data_AF-S5AQE2-F1
#
_entry.id   AF-S5AQE2-F1
#
_cell.length_a   1.000
_cell.length_b   1.000
_cell.length_c   1.000
_cell.angle_alpha   90.00
_cell.angle_beta   90.00
_cell.angle_gamma   90.00
#
_symmetry.space_group_name_H-M   'P 1'
#
loop_
_entity.id
_entity.type
_entity.pdbx_description
1 polymer ?
#
loop_
_entity_poly.entity_id
_entity_poly.type
_entity_poly.pdbx_seq_one_letter_code
_entity_poly.pdbx_strand_id
1 'polypeptide(L)'
;MPRAVLISVGELSLEPIKTLVGSNGVTTATIAVSDTASLKNLDALTSKLSEQHQKAECLLVQASNGVEKSVSSFSGITTHLIYSSPETYLTQCLMANQANEHDDAAIQQYIQQYSKHVQSVLNALERDSTLNLCSIDDVLANPASFLKTVFEIDSQVTEAESPTNLVHQTMALSANAALVDNDELYELYDDALSVGQLFGEFSVHLSPDSDTFKDNAKLLTQVAKAIQQKNQQIITLNQQTKESTAKLSEKETECNQLTQQIAEKAEQLAKAEEQNSALSNELEKQKQALSKSSELLTAKEQECTTLQQSLDAKTNELGAKAKEAGEAKAKLSEKETECNQLTQQIAEKAEQIAEAEEQNSSLSSELENQKEALSKAGEQLTAKEQECTTLQQSLDAKTKELGAKAKEADENKAKLSEKETQCNQLNQQLEEQKQEAELSQLQITQLQEELEATVQQASKLESIEQALKESNEKASQLQTKLASAEEEQQLLLLQTTQLQEELEATFQKANKLESAEQALKASNEQALQLQQKLAGANEEAQLATLQIAQLQEELERTFSEHETVKAKEKEAVAELNKQLEANKQLKALQKENALLTEQLSQLQQGLDKAEIEKESLTKALSELQQTQLEYAGIKEMSNGNLQNAELELELASLQISQLQEELEYYYLALQESERSLQKGLPHNTMSSNKIQTKVFDKAVASELSITGKYVEGDYQDIHLTLHNVIFPNGKQVESVKAKLVDVAGNIGIEFRAQENEALFREFEDSSDEYGPYLRYFLTAPENLQAQQQKTVERLNASERLLVMGCINVIAQQLQNTNISTSTEVTSEQWREWRKAAISLSNHVDTLPNWLSFDSVQLREEFAADGYEHLWLVFNNVLLGNVWRNTLEFKLSANKVGMAENGEFSDAIYIEFRELDDGSAPIMTWPPETADEYGPKVNVAINNLKSLNDFANHDKQLILHLVKNVTSILDKLDVDESDMSRSKSEWSAAIATLLADESAKGEQQVPQESVQEELEAAPEVDNILTCDEVVSLGSYQHLVFTQTGNNTKIKLRAENVNPDTFDAEVYLELRDGTNNVIYNDSEFFGEDDFGPRVKIPAETLEALILANEQEQFPWAVTVYKDIPKNTEQATNIDELVKLLWKNILNRKSEK
;
A
#
# COMPACT_ATOMS: atom_id res chain seq x y z
N MET A 1 79.72 -42.00 27.64
CA MET A 1 80.49 -42.60 26.53
C MET A 1 79.56 -43.54 25.79
N PRO A 2 79.66 -43.67 24.47
CA PRO A 2 78.87 -44.65 23.73
C PRO A 2 79.24 -46.07 24.17
N ARG A 3 78.29 -46.99 24.08
CA ARG A 3 78.48 -48.42 24.34
C ARG A 3 79.15 -49.10 23.13
N ALA A 4 78.77 -48.67 21.92
CA ALA A 4 79.35 -49.16 20.66
C ALA A 4 79.65 -48.02 19.67
N VAL A 5 80.67 -48.22 18.83
CA VAL A 5 80.94 -47.42 17.63
C VAL A 5 80.90 -48.35 16.42
N LEU A 6 80.00 -48.08 15.48
CA LEU A 6 79.79 -48.85 14.26
C LEU A 6 80.30 -48.00 13.08
N ILE A 7 81.28 -48.48 12.31
CA ILE A 7 81.93 -47.72 11.24
C ILE A 7 81.68 -48.42 9.91
N SER A 8 81.18 -47.70 8.88
CA SER A 8 80.96 -48.29 7.57
C SER A 8 82.28 -48.67 6.89
N VAL A 9 82.27 -49.77 6.15
CA VAL A 9 83.35 -50.15 5.25
C VAL A 9 83.03 -49.57 3.87
N GLY A 10 83.77 -48.52 3.49
CA GLY A 10 83.43 -47.73 2.30
C GLY A 10 82.10 -47.00 2.44
N GLU A 11 81.43 -46.78 1.30
CA GLU A 11 80.25 -45.93 1.18
C GLU A 11 78.92 -46.63 1.57
N LEU A 12 79.00 -47.79 2.22
CA LEU A 12 77.85 -48.57 2.72
C LEU A 12 77.00 -47.76 3.71
N SER A 13 75.69 -47.63 3.48
CA SER A 13 74.80 -46.90 4.37
C SER A 13 74.49 -47.68 5.64
N LEU A 14 74.70 -47.03 6.80
CA LEU A 14 74.34 -47.59 8.11
C LEU A 14 72.89 -47.30 8.53
N GLU A 15 72.08 -46.66 7.68
CA GLU A 15 70.69 -46.30 7.97
C GLU A 15 69.79 -47.52 8.34
N PRO A 16 69.97 -48.74 7.77
CA PRO A 16 69.24 -49.92 8.23
C PRO A 16 69.54 -50.29 9.69
N ILE A 17 70.82 -50.29 10.10
CA ILE A 17 71.21 -50.57 11.49
C ILE A 17 70.71 -49.46 12.42
N LYS A 18 70.81 -48.19 12.01
CA LYS A 18 70.27 -47.05 12.75
C LYS A 18 68.77 -47.20 13.02
N THR A 19 68.02 -47.67 12.02
CA THR A 19 66.57 -47.92 12.12
C THR A 19 66.29 -49.08 13.08
N LEU A 20 67.04 -50.19 12.98
CA LEU A 20 66.92 -51.34 13.88
C LEU A 20 67.22 -50.97 15.34
N VAL A 21 68.34 -50.28 15.57
CA VAL A 21 68.85 -49.90 16.89
C VAL A 21 67.97 -48.82 17.54
N GLY A 22 67.53 -47.82 16.76
CA GLY A 22 66.59 -46.79 17.21
C GLY A 22 65.20 -47.35 17.55
N SER A 23 64.68 -48.30 16.76
CA SER A 23 63.40 -48.98 17.04
C SER A 23 63.42 -49.80 18.33
N ASN A 24 64.61 -50.18 18.82
CA ASN A 24 64.79 -50.89 20.10
C ASN A 24 65.25 -49.96 21.25
N GLY A 25 65.02 -48.65 21.12
CA GLY A 25 65.18 -47.67 22.20
C GLY A 25 66.61 -47.22 22.49
N VAL A 26 67.60 -47.64 21.69
CA VAL A 26 69.00 -47.21 21.84
C VAL A 26 69.22 -45.87 21.16
N THR A 27 69.83 -44.93 21.88
CA THR A 27 70.13 -43.60 21.34
C THR A 27 71.28 -43.65 20.32
N THR A 28 71.05 -43.17 19.10
CA THR A 28 72.02 -43.18 18.00
C THR A 28 72.48 -41.78 17.60
N ALA A 29 73.70 -41.65 17.09
CA ALA A 29 74.17 -40.44 16.41
C ALA A 29 75.04 -40.78 15.19
N THR A 30 74.79 -40.13 14.05
CA THR A 30 75.49 -40.39 12.79
C THR A 30 76.57 -39.33 12.54
N ILE A 31 77.77 -39.75 12.14
CA ILE A 31 78.93 -38.89 11.85
C ILE A 31 79.50 -39.25 10.48
N ALA A 32 79.54 -38.30 9.54
CA ALA A 32 80.28 -38.47 8.30
C ALA A 32 81.78 -38.19 8.51
N VAL A 33 82.66 -39.10 8.08
CA VAL A 33 84.11 -38.99 8.22
C VAL A 33 84.80 -39.25 6.88
N SER A 34 85.63 -38.28 6.47
CA SER A 34 86.43 -38.29 5.25
C SER A 34 87.93 -38.10 5.51
N ASP A 35 88.35 -38.05 6.79
CA ASP A 35 89.74 -37.92 7.22
C ASP A 35 90.15 -39.05 8.19
N THR A 36 91.40 -39.50 8.08
CA THR A 36 91.96 -40.56 8.94
C THR A 36 92.39 -40.07 10.33
N ALA A 37 92.31 -38.77 10.62
CA ALA A 37 92.69 -38.23 11.92
C ALA A 37 91.56 -38.43 12.95
N SER A 38 90.31 -38.29 12.51
CA SER A 38 89.10 -38.44 13.32
C SER A 38 88.88 -39.86 13.87
N LEU A 39 89.48 -40.87 13.23
CA LEU A 39 89.29 -42.29 13.59
C LEU A 39 90.36 -42.82 14.56
N LYS A 40 91.27 -41.97 15.05
CA LYS A 40 92.39 -42.37 15.93
C LYS A 40 92.11 -42.26 17.43
N ASN A 41 91.13 -41.46 17.83
CA ASN A 41 90.69 -41.34 19.22
C ASN A 41 89.25 -40.83 19.30
N LEU A 42 88.57 -41.18 20.40
CA LEU A 42 87.15 -40.90 20.60
C LEU A 42 86.86 -39.40 20.74
N ASP A 43 87.77 -38.63 21.32
CA ASP A 43 87.60 -37.18 21.53
C ASP A 43 87.55 -36.44 20.19
N ALA A 44 88.42 -36.80 19.24
CA ALA A 44 88.40 -36.27 17.87
C ALA A 44 87.09 -36.62 17.15
N LEU A 45 86.59 -37.85 17.29
CA LEU A 45 85.33 -38.29 16.69
C LEU A 45 84.11 -37.54 17.30
N THR A 46 84.02 -37.48 18.62
CA THR A 46 82.90 -36.86 19.35
C THR A 46 82.90 -35.33 19.28
N SER A 47 84.06 -34.68 19.05
CA SER A 47 84.15 -33.24 18.80
C SER A 47 83.37 -32.75 17.57
N LYS A 48 83.03 -33.67 16.64
CA LYS A 48 82.20 -33.38 15.46
C LYS A 48 80.68 -33.47 15.73
N LEU A 49 80.27 -33.88 16.94
CA LEU A 49 78.87 -33.96 17.36
C LEU A 49 78.42 -32.72 18.13
N SER A 50 77.17 -32.28 17.91
CA SER A 50 76.52 -31.27 18.74
C SER A 50 76.28 -31.80 20.16
N GLU A 51 76.23 -30.89 21.15
CA GLU A 51 76.17 -31.24 22.59
C GLU A 51 75.04 -32.23 22.96
N GLN A 52 73.92 -32.17 22.24
CA GLN A 52 72.77 -33.06 22.42
C GLN A 52 73.08 -34.53 22.03
N HIS A 53 73.98 -34.76 21.08
CA HIS A 53 74.31 -36.08 20.52
C HIS A 53 75.56 -36.71 21.15
N GLN A 54 76.36 -35.96 21.92
CA GLN A 54 77.55 -36.46 22.62
C GLN A 54 77.25 -37.51 23.69
N LYS A 55 75.97 -37.73 24.04
CA LYS A 55 75.50 -38.75 24.99
C LYS A 55 74.90 -39.99 24.33
N ALA A 56 74.90 -40.10 23.00
CA ALA A 56 74.37 -41.27 22.29
C ALA A 56 75.08 -42.57 22.71
N GLU A 57 74.31 -43.65 22.83
CA GLU A 57 74.79 -44.98 23.19
C GLU A 57 75.43 -45.71 22.00
N CYS A 58 75.06 -45.37 20.77
CA CYS A 58 75.63 -45.91 19.54
C CYS A 58 76.08 -44.77 18.62
N LEU A 59 77.37 -44.77 18.23
CA LEU A 59 77.87 -43.88 17.19
C LEU A 59 77.95 -44.62 15.87
N LEU A 60 77.27 -44.09 14.84
CA LEU A 60 77.28 -44.60 13.47
C LEU A 60 78.21 -43.72 12.64
N VAL A 61 79.35 -44.25 12.22
CA VAL A 61 80.39 -43.51 11.52
C VAL A 61 80.34 -43.88 10.04
N GLN A 62 79.83 -42.97 9.22
CA GLN A 62 79.80 -43.10 7.77
C GLN A 62 81.18 -42.73 7.22
N ALA A 63 82.00 -43.73 6.95
CA ALA A 63 83.31 -43.56 6.32
C ALA A 63 83.17 -43.25 4.82
N SER A 64 84.17 -42.56 4.27
CA SER A 64 84.28 -42.24 2.85
C SER A 64 85.75 -42.17 2.44
N ASN A 65 86.06 -42.32 1.14
CA ASN A 65 87.42 -42.26 0.59
C ASN A 65 88.45 -43.27 1.18
N GLY A 66 88.01 -44.39 1.74
CA GLY A 66 88.90 -45.45 2.21
C GLY A 66 89.60 -45.16 3.55
N VAL A 67 89.02 -44.30 4.39
CA VAL A 67 89.60 -43.90 5.69
C VAL A 67 89.61 -45.01 6.74
N GLU A 68 88.78 -46.05 6.56
CA GLU A 68 88.69 -47.22 7.43
C GLU A 68 90.03 -47.97 7.59
N LYS A 69 90.93 -47.84 6.60
CA LYS A 69 92.34 -48.34 6.62
C LYS A 69 93.17 -47.92 7.85
N SER A 70 92.78 -46.84 8.53
CA SER A 70 93.52 -46.22 9.64
C SER A 70 92.79 -46.25 10.99
N VAL A 71 91.73 -47.04 11.10
CA VAL A 71 90.99 -47.24 12.35
C VAL A 71 91.85 -48.06 13.34
N SER A 72 91.73 -47.73 14.62
CA SER A 72 92.19 -48.52 15.77
C SER A 72 91.07 -48.57 16.80
N SER A 73 91.02 -49.60 17.65
CA SER A 73 89.95 -49.70 18.65
C SER A 73 89.93 -48.52 19.63
N PHE A 74 88.72 -48.13 20.06
CA PHE A 74 88.56 -47.11 21.10
C PHE A 74 88.60 -47.74 22.49
N SER A 75 89.48 -47.23 23.37
CA SER A 75 89.68 -47.81 24.70
C SER A 75 88.39 -47.84 25.52
N GLY A 76 87.95 -49.05 25.89
CA GLY A 76 86.75 -49.28 26.70
C GLY A 76 85.42 -49.28 25.94
N ILE A 77 85.42 -49.30 24.61
CA ILE A 77 84.20 -49.24 23.77
C ILE A 77 84.29 -50.29 22.66
N THR A 78 83.21 -51.02 22.40
CA THR A 78 83.19 -51.98 21.30
C THR A 78 83.20 -51.25 19.95
N THR A 79 84.19 -51.55 19.12
CA THR A 79 84.36 -50.93 17.80
C THR A 79 84.10 -51.98 16.73
N HIS A 80 83.03 -51.79 15.95
CA HIS A 80 82.62 -52.71 14.89
C HIS A 80 82.77 -52.05 13.52
N LEU A 81 83.44 -52.73 12.61
CA LEU A 81 83.50 -52.39 11.19
C LEU A 81 82.36 -53.11 10.48
N ILE A 82 81.50 -52.35 9.81
CA ILE A 82 80.28 -52.84 9.17
C ILE A 82 80.49 -52.90 7.66
N TYR A 83 80.53 -54.11 7.11
CA TYR A 83 80.51 -54.36 5.66
C TYR A 83 79.19 -55.02 5.27
N SER A 84 79.02 -55.39 4.01
CA SER A 84 77.82 -56.05 3.49
C SER A 84 78.18 -57.07 2.43
N SER A 85 77.19 -57.81 1.95
CA SER A 85 77.29 -58.54 0.69
C SER A 85 77.54 -57.59 -0.49
N PRO A 86 78.06 -58.11 -1.63
CA PRO A 86 78.23 -57.32 -2.85
C PRO A 86 76.90 -56.72 -3.36
N GLU A 87 75.79 -57.46 -3.29
CA GLU A 87 74.45 -57.02 -3.72
C GLU A 87 73.95 -55.85 -2.90
N THR A 88 74.03 -55.96 -1.56
CA THR A 88 73.58 -54.91 -0.65
C THR A 88 74.41 -53.64 -0.81
N TYR A 89 75.73 -53.76 -0.98
CA TYR A 89 76.60 -52.61 -1.25
C TYR A 89 76.21 -51.91 -2.57
N LEU A 90 76.12 -52.68 -3.65
CA LEU A 90 75.91 -52.13 -4.99
C LEU A 90 74.50 -51.55 -5.16
N THR A 91 73.48 -52.20 -4.58
CA THR A 91 72.09 -51.69 -4.54
C THR A 91 72.02 -50.34 -3.84
N GLN A 92 72.68 -50.18 -2.69
CA GLN A 92 72.69 -48.91 -1.96
C GLN A 92 73.45 -47.80 -2.73
N CYS A 93 74.60 -48.13 -3.34
CA CYS A 93 75.37 -47.18 -4.15
C CYS A 93 74.56 -46.68 -5.37
N LEU A 94 73.81 -47.56 -6.02
CA LEU A 94 72.90 -47.21 -7.13
C LEU A 94 71.72 -46.35 -6.66
N MET A 95 71.10 -46.70 -5.53
CA MET A 95 70.00 -45.92 -4.95
C MET A 95 70.41 -44.51 -4.48
N ALA A 96 71.67 -44.30 -4.11
CA ALA A 96 72.19 -42.99 -3.73
C ALA A 96 72.40 -42.04 -4.93
N ASN A 97 72.50 -42.57 -6.16
CA ASN A 97 72.94 -41.84 -7.36
C ASN A 97 71.85 -41.73 -8.45
N GLN A 98 70.57 -41.65 -8.07
CA GLN A 98 69.39 -41.62 -8.96
C GLN A 98 69.35 -40.49 -10.03
N ALA A 99 70.28 -39.53 -10.00
CA ALA A 99 70.31 -38.38 -10.88
C ALA A 99 71.24 -38.52 -12.11
N ASN A 100 72.07 -39.57 -12.16
CA ASN A 100 72.99 -39.83 -13.27
C ASN A 100 72.55 -41.07 -14.06
N GLU A 101 72.81 -41.08 -15.37
CA GLU A 101 72.59 -42.26 -16.21
C GLU A 101 73.41 -43.45 -15.67
N HIS A 102 72.79 -44.63 -15.57
CA HIS A 102 73.40 -45.83 -15.00
C HIS A 102 74.40 -46.49 -15.99
N ASP A 103 75.48 -45.78 -16.31
CA ASP A 103 76.57 -46.30 -17.12
C ASP A 103 77.26 -47.48 -16.43
N ASP A 104 77.52 -48.55 -17.19
CA ASP A 104 78.28 -49.74 -16.74
C ASP A 104 79.63 -49.35 -16.09
N ALA A 105 80.24 -48.25 -16.53
CA ALA A 105 81.49 -47.72 -15.98
C ALA A 105 81.37 -47.32 -14.50
N ALA A 106 80.23 -46.75 -14.07
CA ALA A 106 79.99 -46.39 -12.67
C ALA A 106 79.78 -47.65 -11.81
N ILE A 107 79.03 -48.62 -12.33
CA ILE A 107 78.79 -49.91 -11.69
C ILE A 107 80.11 -50.65 -11.44
N GLN A 108 80.97 -50.73 -12.46
CA GLN A 108 82.31 -51.34 -12.35
C GLN A 108 83.21 -50.58 -11.37
N GLN A 109 83.09 -49.25 -11.27
CA GLN A 109 83.80 -48.47 -10.26
C GLN A 109 83.36 -48.84 -8.83
N TYR A 110 82.06 -48.99 -8.57
CA TYR A 110 81.56 -49.40 -7.25
C TYR A 110 82.02 -50.81 -6.86
N ILE A 111 82.04 -51.76 -7.81
CA ILE A 111 82.57 -53.11 -7.61
C ILE A 111 84.06 -53.06 -7.20
N GLN A 112 84.89 -52.30 -7.91
CA GLN A 112 86.31 -52.13 -7.57
C GLN A 112 86.52 -51.45 -6.21
N GLN A 113 85.66 -50.48 -5.85
CA GLN A 113 85.69 -49.84 -4.54
C GLN A 113 85.34 -50.81 -3.42
N TYR A 114 84.28 -51.61 -3.56
CA TYR A 114 83.86 -52.62 -2.59
C TYR A 114 85.01 -53.59 -2.26
N SER A 115 85.57 -54.25 -3.27
CA SER A 115 86.70 -55.18 -3.10
C SER A 115 87.88 -54.51 -2.39
N LYS A 116 88.25 -53.30 -2.83
CA LYS A 116 89.33 -52.51 -2.22
C LYS A 116 89.08 -52.15 -0.76
N HIS A 117 87.85 -51.82 -0.37
CA HIS A 117 87.51 -51.44 1.01
C HIS A 117 87.46 -52.67 1.93
N VAL A 118 86.79 -53.76 1.52
CA VAL A 118 86.74 -55.01 2.30
C VAL A 118 88.15 -55.57 2.54
N GLN A 119 88.96 -55.70 1.48
CA GLN A 119 90.35 -56.17 1.60
C GLN A 119 91.18 -55.26 2.52
N SER A 120 90.91 -53.96 2.55
CA SER A 120 91.62 -53.00 3.39
C SER A 120 91.30 -53.15 4.87
N VAL A 121 90.07 -53.55 5.18
CA VAL A 121 89.59 -53.81 6.54
C VAL A 121 90.10 -55.13 7.06
N LEU A 122 90.17 -56.19 6.24
CA LEU A 122 90.86 -57.44 6.58
C LEU A 122 92.32 -57.16 6.98
N ASN A 123 93.03 -56.38 6.17
CA ASN A 123 94.39 -55.92 6.46
C ASN A 123 94.50 -55.06 7.74
N ALA A 124 93.43 -54.41 8.20
CA ALA A 124 93.41 -53.65 9.45
C ALA A 124 93.18 -54.57 10.65
N LEU A 125 92.26 -55.54 10.53
CA LEU A 125 91.97 -56.57 11.52
C LEU A 125 93.19 -57.44 11.83
N GLU A 126 94.01 -57.77 10.81
CA GLU A 126 95.31 -58.45 11.00
C GLU A 126 96.31 -57.66 11.87
N ARG A 127 96.19 -56.33 11.91
CA ARG A 127 97.11 -55.44 12.66
C ARG A 127 96.59 -55.09 14.05
N ASP A 128 95.27 -55.03 14.20
CA ASP A 128 94.58 -54.76 15.46
C ASP A 128 93.45 -55.77 15.68
N SER A 129 93.76 -56.87 16.37
CA SER A 129 92.82 -57.93 16.72
C SER A 129 91.80 -57.53 17.81
N THR A 130 91.71 -56.24 18.15
CA THR A 130 90.68 -55.71 19.06
C THR A 130 89.55 -54.97 18.33
N LEU A 131 89.64 -54.89 17.00
CA LEU A 131 88.53 -54.51 16.12
C LEU A 131 87.62 -55.71 15.90
N ASN A 132 86.31 -55.49 15.84
CA ASN A 132 85.33 -56.48 15.39
C ASN A 132 84.93 -56.16 13.95
N LEU A 133 84.79 -57.18 13.09
CA LEU A 133 84.24 -57.06 11.75
C LEU A 133 82.88 -57.77 11.72
N CYS A 134 81.83 -57.19 11.15
CA CYS A 134 80.53 -57.87 11.02
C CYS A 134 79.74 -57.40 9.80
N SER A 135 78.98 -58.32 9.19
CA SER A 135 78.14 -58.04 8.03
C SER A 135 76.82 -57.41 8.45
N ILE A 136 76.39 -56.35 7.76
CA ILE A 136 75.07 -55.73 7.92
C ILE A 136 73.96 -56.73 7.59
N ASP A 137 74.17 -57.63 6.63
CA ASP A 137 73.16 -58.59 6.18
C ASP A 137 72.89 -59.64 7.28
N ASP A 138 73.93 -60.12 7.95
CA ASP A 138 73.81 -60.99 9.13
C ASP A 138 73.20 -60.25 10.34
N VAL A 139 73.57 -58.98 10.56
CA VAL A 139 72.96 -58.14 11.61
C VAL A 139 71.45 -57.93 11.39
N LEU A 140 71.03 -57.72 10.14
CA LEU A 140 69.62 -57.53 9.77
C LEU A 140 68.83 -58.84 9.72
N ALA A 141 69.47 -59.96 9.38
CA ALA A 141 68.85 -61.29 9.45
C ALA A 141 68.72 -61.80 10.89
N ASN A 142 69.67 -61.48 11.77
CA ASN A 142 69.74 -61.96 13.15
C ASN A 142 69.70 -60.82 14.20
N PRO A 143 68.69 -59.92 14.15
CA PRO A 143 68.69 -58.68 14.92
C PRO A 143 68.68 -58.89 16.44
N ALA A 144 68.02 -59.97 16.91
CA ALA A 144 67.97 -60.30 18.33
C ALA A 144 69.34 -60.71 18.89
N SER A 145 70.11 -61.51 18.14
CA SER A 145 71.48 -61.90 18.51
C SER A 145 72.41 -60.70 18.53
N PHE A 146 72.31 -59.80 17.54
CA PHE A 146 73.09 -58.55 17.48
C PHE A 146 72.79 -57.63 18.66
N LEU A 147 71.52 -57.28 18.89
CA LEU A 147 71.10 -56.36 19.96
C LEU A 147 71.49 -56.89 21.35
N LYS A 148 71.35 -58.20 21.57
CA LYS A 148 71.76 -58.84 22.83
C LYS A 148 73.27 -58.82 23.04
N THR A 149 74.06 -59.02 21.97
CA THR A 149 75.52 -59.12 22.07
C THR A 149 76.19 -57.75 22.16
N VAL A 150 75.68 -56.74 21.46
CA VAL A 150 76.30 -55.40 21.38
C VAL A 150 75.70 -54.41 22.39
N PHE A 151 74.42 -54.56 22.74
CA PHE A 151 73.69 -53.63 23.62
C PHE A 151 73.03 -54.28 24.84
N GLU A 152 73.17 -55.59 25.05
CA GLU A 152 72.58 -56.32 26.19
C GLU A 152 71.04 -56.16 26.29
N ILE A 153 70.36 -55.99 25.15
CA ILE A 153 68.91 -55.81 25.05
C ILE A 153 68.27 -57.05 24.42
N ASP A 154 67.21 -57.56 25.02
CA ASP A 154 66.34 -58.56 24.41
C ASP A 154 65.37 -57.87 23.42
N SER A 155 65.45 -58.22 22.13
CA SER A 155 64.68 -57.60 21.04
C SER A 155 63.16 -57.79 21.18
N GLN A 156 62.38 -56.77 20.78
CA GLN A 156 60.92 -56.87 20.65
C GLN A 156 60.42 -56.91 19.18
N VAL A 157 61.32 -56.83 18.19
CA VAL A 157 60.93 -56.69 16.78
C VAL A 157 60.89 -58.04 16.07
N THR A 158 59.73 -58.42 15.56
CA THR A 158 59.53 -59.43 14.50
C THR A 158 59.69 -58.79 13.13
N GLU A 159 60.48 -59.43 12.25
CA GLU A 159 60.58 -59.25 10.79
C GLU A 159 60.48 -57.83 10.23
N ALA A 160 61.60 -57.30 9.74
CA ALA A 160 61.63 -56.02 9.01
C ALA A 160 60.91 -56.15 7.66
N GLU A 161 59.89 -55.31 7.42
CA GLU A 161 59.24 -55.24 6.11
C GLU A 161 60.25 -54.82 5.03
N SER A 162 60.27 -55.58 3.93
CA SER A 162 61.14 -55.26 2.79
C SER A 162 60.65 -53.98 2.09
N PRO A 163 61.55 -53.06 1.71
CA PRO A 163 61.15 -51.77 1.15
C PRO A 163 60.49 -51.92 -0.23
N THR A 164 59.16 -51.87 -0.27
CA THR A 164 58.30 -52.05 -1.47
C THR A 164 58.33 -50.87 -2.45
N ASN A 165 59.49 -50.27 -2.69
CA ASN A 165 59.67 -49.19 -3.65
C ASN A 165 60.13 -49.73 -5.01
N LEU A 166 59.42 -49.39 -6.08
CA LEU A 166 59.74 -49.76 -7.46
C LEU A 166 61.18 -49.39 -7.86
N VAL A 167 61.70 -48.26 -7.34
CA VAL A 167 63.07 -47.82 -7.55
C VAL A 167 64.06 -48.78 -6.87
N HIS A 168 63.82 -49.17 -5.61
CA HIS A 168 64.66 -50.14 -4.90
C HIS A 168 64.68 -51.49 -5.63
N GLN A 169 63.53 -51.96 -6.11
CA GLN A 169 63.42 -53.20 -6.89
C GLN A 169 64.20 -53.11 -8.22
N THR A 170 64.17 -51.95 -8.88
CA THR A 170 64.93 -51.72 -10.13
C THR A 170 66.44 -51.66 -9.87
N MET A 171 66.89 -50.99 -8.80
CA MET A 171 68.33 -50.93 -8.46
C MET A 171 68.86 -52.29 -8.01
N ALA A 172 68.08 -53.07 -7.25
CA ALA A 172 68.47 -54.43 -6.87
C ALA A 172 68.59 -55.37 -8.08
N LEU A 173 67.68 -55.25 -9.07
CA LEU A 173 67.81 -55.96 -10.35
C LEU A 173 69.10 -55.58 -11.09
N SER A 174 69.44 -54.29 -11.14
CA SER A 174 70.67 -53.81 -11.78
C SER A 174 71.94 -54.26 -11.04
N ALA A 175 71.94 -54.27 -9.71
CA ALA A 175 73.04 -54.79 -8.91
C ALA A 175 73.25 -56.29 -9.14
N ASN A 176 72.18 -57.09 -9.04
CA ASN A 176 72.23 -58.54 -9.27
C ASN A 176 72.72 -58.88 -10.69
N ALA A 177 72.32 -58.12 -11.70
CA ALA A 177 72.76 -58.33 -13.08
C ALA A 177 74.26 -58.03 -13.30
N ALA A 178 74.84 -57.11 -12.53
CA ALA A 178 76.25 -56.73 -12.63
C ALA A 178 77.21 -57.65 -11.86
N LEU A 179 76.69 -58.41 -10.89
CA LEU A 179 77.44 -59.33 -10.02
C LEU A 179 77.47 -60.78 -10.52
N VAL A 180 76.78 -61.07 -11.62
CA VAL A 180 76.86 -62.33 -12.36
C VAL A 180 78.32 -62.66 -12.69
N ASP A 181 78.72 -63.92 -12.52
CA ASP A 181 80.08 -64.42 -12.78
C ASP A 181 81.23 -63.70 -12.01
N ASN A 182 80.92 -62.92 -10.96
CA ASN A 182 81.94 -62.23 -10.12
C ASN A 182 82.33 -63.04 -8.87
N ASP A 183 82.69 -64.32 -9.05
CA ASP A 183 82.99 -65.25 -7.95
C ASP A 183 84.04 -64.70 -6.95
N GLU A 184 85.05 -63.96 -7.44
CA GLU A 184 86.11 -63.33 -6.61
C GLU A 184 85.55 -62.38 -5.53
N LEU A 185 84.38 -61.76 -5.74
CA LEU A 185 83.76 -60.87 -4.74
C LEU A 185 83.04 -61.63 -3.64
N TYR A 186 82.50 -62.81 -3.97
CA TYR A 186 81.82 -63.70 -3.04
C TYR A 186 82.85 -64.49 -2.21
N GLU A 187 83.94 -64.94 -2.82
CA GLU A 187 85.11 -65.46 -2.09
C GLU A 187 85.63 -64.43 -1.07
N LEU A 188 85.80 -63.16 -1.47
CA LEU A 188 86.24 -62.09 -0.56
C LEU A 188 85.20 -61.75 0.54
N TYR A 189 83.90 -61.91 0.26
CA TYR A 189 82.82 -61.71 1.23
C TYR A 189 82.79 -62.84 2.27
N ASP A 190 82.95 -64.10 1.82
CA ASP A 190 83.02 -65.28 2.68
C ASP A 190 84.32 -65.32 3.50
N ASP A 191 85.46 -64.92 2.93
CA ASP A 191 86.71 -64.70 3.66
C ASP A 191 86.49 -63.70 4.80
N ALA A 192 85.79 -62.59 4.54
CA ALA A 192 85.45 -61.60 5.54
C ALA A 192 84.45 -62.11 6.59
N LEU A 193 83.49 -62.93 6.22
CA LEU A 193 82.58 -63.60 7.16
C LEU A 193 83.34 -64.60 8.04
N SER A 194 84.35 -65.29 7.50
CA SER A 194 85.11 -66.32 8.23
C SER A 194 85.96 -65.77 9.38
N VAL A 195 86.39 -64.51 9.28
CA VAL A 195 87.12 -63.77 10.34
C VAL A 195 86.23 -62.79 11.11
N GLY A 196 84.97 -62.64 10.69
CA GLY A 196 83.99 -61.75 11.27
C GLY A 196 83.31 -62.31 12.52
N GLN A 197 82.70 -61.41 13.28
CA GLN A 197 81.73 -61.73 14.32
C GLN A 197 80.37 -61.98 13.66
N LEU A 198 79.89 -63.22 13.79
CA LEU A 198 78.59 -63.66 13.28
C LEU A 198 77.54 -63.70 14.40
N PHE A 199 76.29 -63.46 14.03
CA PHE A 199 75.11 -63.44 14.88
C PHE A 199 74.10 -64.54 14.52
N GLY A 200 74.18 -65.10 13.31
CA GLY A 200 73.51 -66.34 12.87
C GLY A 200 74.47 -67.49 12.52
N GLU A 201 73.96 -68.47 11.77
CA GLU A 201 74.77 -69.58 11.23
C GLU A 201 75.51 -69.16 9.95
N PHE A 202 76.76 -69.63 9.79
CA PHE A 202 77.56 -69.36 8.58
C PHE A 202 77.04 -70.15 7.38
N SER A 203 76.77 -69.45 6.27
CA SER A 203 76.55 -70.04 4.94
C SER A 203 77.59 -69.50 3.97
N VAL A 204 78.01 -70.36 3.04
CA VAL A 204 78.81 -69.98 1.86
C VAL A 204 77.92 -69.22 0.89
N HIS A 205 78.40 -68.11 0.35
CA HIS A 205 77.71 -67.32 -0.66
C HIS A 205 78.28 -67.62 -2.05
N LEU A 206 77.40 -67.80 -3.03
CA LEU A 206 77.76 -68.06 -4.41
C LEU A 206 77.23 -66.92 -5.29
N SER A 207 77.86 -66.73 -6.45
CA SER A 207 77.40 -65.75 -7.43
C SER A 207 75.97 -66.06 -7.94
N PRO A 208 75.23 -65.04 -8.45
CA PRO A 208 73.83 -65.18 -8.84
C PRO A 208 73.58 -66.31 -9.85
N ASP A 209 72.75 -67.27 -9.45
CA ASP A 209 72.54 -68.53 -10.17
C ASP A 209 71.30 -68.51 -11.10
N SER A 210 71.02 -69.65 -11.75
CA SER A 210 69.89 -69.80 -12.66
C SER A 210 68.51 -69.57 -12.02
N ASP A 211 68.35 -69.81 -10.72
CA ASP A 211 67.11 -69.53 -10.00
C ASP A 211 66.99 -68.04 -9.63
N THR A 212 68.11 -67.40 -9.28
CA THR A 212 68.20 -65.94 -9.10
C THR A 212 67.77 -65.18 -10.35
N PHE A 213 68.16 -65.64 -11.55
CA PHE A 213 67.66 -65.09 -12.83
C PHE A 213 66.14 -65.23 -13.02
N LYS A 214 65.52 -66.34 -12.56
CA LYS A 214 64.07 -66.54 -12.69
C LYS A 214 63.30 -65.58 -11.79
N ASP A 215 63.79 -65.32 -10.59
CA ASP A 215 63.16 -64.38 -9.67
C ASP A 215 63.34 -62.93 -10.10
N ASN A 216 64.52 -62.58 -10.62
CA ASN A 216 64.74 -61.29 -11.29
C ASN A 216 63.78 -61.09 -12.49
N ALA A 217 63.53 -62.13 -13.30
CA ALA A 217 62.58 -62.06 -14.42
C ALA A 217 61.10 -61.91 -13.98
N LYS A 218 60.71 -62.54 -12.85
CA LYS A 218 59.38 -62.33 -12.25
C LYS A 218 59.22 -60.87 -11.79
N LEU A 219 60.23 -60.33 -11.11
CA LEU A 219 60.24 -58.97 -10.60
C LEU A 219 60.17 -57.93 -11.75
N LEU A 220 60.98 -58.11 -12.80
CA LEU A 220 60.91 -57.29 -14.02
C LEU A 220 59.50 -57.30 -14.65
N THR A 221 58.83 -58.45 -14.66
CA THR A 221 57.45 -58.58 -15.15
C THR A 221 56.44 -57.82 -14.29
N GLN A 222 56.65 -57.76 -12.97
CA GLN A 222 55.82 -56.96 -12.07
C GLN A 222 56.05 -55.45 -12.29
N VAL A 223 57.31 -55.02 -12.42
CA VAL A 223 57.68 -53.63 -12.73
C VAL A 223 57.03 -53.16 -14.04
N ALA A 224 57.09 -53.98 -15.10
CA ALA A 224 56.47 -53.67 -16.38
C ALA A 224 54.95 -53.47 -16.28
N LYS A 225 54.24 -54.29 -15.48
CA LYS A 225 52.79 -54.13 -15.25
C LYS A 225 52.47 -52.83 -14.51
N ALA A 226 53.24 -52.46 -13.50
CA ALA A 226 53.06 -51.22 -12.75
C ALA A 226 53.24 -49.98 -13.64
N ILE A 227 54.25 -49.99 -14.52
CA ILE A 227 54.48 -48.93 -15.51
C ILE A 227 53.31 -48.83 -16.50
N GLN A 228 52.79 -49.97 -17.00
CA GLN A 228 51.65 -49.98 -17.90
C GLN A 228 50.38 -49.36 -17.26
N GLN A 229 50.09 -49.70 -16.00
CA GLN A 229 48.97 -49.12 -15.25
C GLN A 229 49.14 -47.60 -15.06
N LYS A 230 50.35 -47.12 -14.74
CA LYS A 230 50.62 -45.68 -14.61
C LYS A 230 50.46 -44.94 -15.93
N ASN A 231 50.89 -45.51 -17.05
CA ASN A 231 50.65 -44.93 -18.38
C ASN A 231 49.15 -44.84 -18.73
N GLN A 232 48.33 -45.81 -18.34
CA GLN A 232 46.88 -45.72 -18.49
C GLN A 232 46.28 -44.58 -17.66
N GLN A 233 46.70 -44.41 -16.40
CA GLN A 233 46.26 -43.28 -15.56
C GLN A 233 46.63 -41.92 -16.17
N ILE A 234 47.83 -41.78 -16.75
CA ILE A 234 48.26 -40.56 -17.43
C ILE A 234 47.39 -40.24 -18.66
N ILE A 235 46.98 -41.25 -19.44
CA ILE A 235 46.09 -41.06 -20.58
C ILE A 235 44.72 -40.53 -20.13
N THR A 236 44.14 -41.10 -19.06
CA THR A 236 42.85 -40.65 -18.50
C THR A 236 42.93 -39.20 -17.99
N LEU A 237 43.97 -38.84 -17.23
CA LEU A 237 44.17 -37.48 -16.71
C LEU A 237 44.35 -36.44 -17.83
N ASN A 238 45.08 -36.80 -18.90
CA ASN A 238 45.23 -35.93 -20.07
C ASN A 238 43.91 -35.70 -20.82
N GLN A 239 43.03 -36.69 -20.86
CA GLN A 239 41.71 -36.56 -21.47
C GLN A 239 40.80 -35.64 -20.62
N GLN A 240 40.74 -35.86 -19.31
CA GLN A 240 40.02 -35.00 -18.37
C GLN A 240 40.51 -33.54 -18.45
N THR A 241 41.82 -33.33 -18.59
CA THR A 241 42.41 -31.99 -18.73
C THR A 241 41.92 -31.26 -19.99
N LYS A 242 41.82 -31.96 -21.13
CA LYS A 242 41.27 -31.40 -22.38
C LYS A 242 39.80 -31.02 -22.22
N GLU A 243 38.99 -31.88 -21.61
CA GLU A 243 37.57 -31.63 -21.36
C GLU A 243 37.37 -30.44 -20.42
N SER A 244 38.17 -30.32 -19.36
CA SER A 244 38.18 -29.15 -18.48
C SER A 244 38.61 -27.86 -19.20
N THR A 245 39.58 -27.93 -20.10
CA THR A 245 40.02 -26.75 -20.90
C THR A 245 38.93 -26.30 -21.88
N ALA A 246 38.21 -27.23 -22.50
CA ALA A 246 37.08 -26.90 -23.38
C ALA A 246 35.95 -26.21 -22.60
N LYS A 247 35.55 -26.77 -21.46
CA LYS A 247 34.54 -26.16 -20.57
C LYS A 247 34.94 -24.78 -20.05
N LEU A 248 36.23 -24.58 -19.77
CA LEU A 248 36.76 -23.26 -19.37
C LEU A 248 36.61 -22.23 -20.50
N SER A 249 36.94 -22.59 -21.74
CA SER A 249 36.78 -21.72 -22.91
C SER A 249 35.32 -21.36 -23.18
N GLU A 250 34.40 -22.29 -22.96
CA GLU A 250 32.95 -22.08 -23.09
C GLU A 250 32.44 -21.07 -22.04
N LYS A 251 32.81 -21.28 -20.76
CA LYS A 251 32.50 -20.34 -19.67
C LYS A 251 33.15 -18.96 -19.85
N GLU A 252 34.32 -18.88 -20.46
CA GLU A 252 34.94 -17.60 -20.84
C GLU A 252 34.11 -16.86 -21.90
N THR A 253 33.53 -17.56 -22.89
CA THR A 253 32.63 -16.91 -23.86
C THR A 253 31.30 -16.44 -23.25
N GLU A 254 30.73 -17.21 -22.33
CA GLU A 254 29.51 -16.84 -21.58
C GLU A 254 29.73 -15.61 -20.69
N CYS A 255 30.86 -15.56 -19.96
CA CYS A 255 31.24 -14.42 -19.13
C CYS A 255 31.41 -13.13 -19.94
N ASN A 256 31.99 -13.23 -21.16
CA ASN A 256 32.10 -12.10 -22.08
C ASN A 256 30.73 -11.62 -22.58
N GLN A 257 29.79 -12.52 -22.87
CA GLN A 257 28.41 -12.15 -23.26
C GLN A 257 27.66 -11.45 -22.12
N LEU A 258 27.74 -11.98 -20.89
CA LEU A 258 27.14 -11.35 -19.70
C LEU A 258 27.73 -9.96 -19.44
N THR A 259 29.05 -9.81 -19.60
CA THR A 259 29.72 -8.50 -19.48
C THR A 259 29.18 -7.48 -20.49
N GLN A 260 28.91 -7.90 -21.73
CA GLN A 260 28.29 -7.02 -22.73
C GLN A 260 26.85 -6.65 -22.34
N GLN A 261 26.03 -7.61 -21.90
CA GLN A 261 24.65 -7.35 -21.46
C GLN A 261 24.59 -6.39 -20.26
N ILE A 262 25.51 -6.51 -19.31
CA ILE A 262 25.64 -5.58 -18.17
C ILE A 262 25.96 -4.16 -18.66
N ALA A 263 26.85 -4.00 -19.63
CA ALA A 263 27.18 -2.69 -20.21
C ALA A 263 25.98 -2.05 -20.92
N GLU A 264 25.23 -2.84 -21.72
CA GLU A 264 24.01 -2.38 -22.39
C GLU A 264 22.90 -1.99 -21.39
N LYS A 265 22.76 -2.76 -20.29
CA LYS A 265 21.83 -2.43 -19.20
C LYS A 265 22.22 -1.18 -18.43
N ALA A 266 23.51 -0.96 -18.17
CA ALA A 266 23.99 0.26 -17.53
C ALA A 266 23.70 1.50 -18.39
N GLU A 267 23.83 1.42 -19.72
CA GLU A 267 23.48 2.52 -20.62
C GLU A 267 21.96 2.79 -20.66
N GLN A 268 21.12 1.75 -20.59
CA GLN A 268 19.67 1.90 -20.45
C GLN A 268 19.29 2.59 -19.14
N LEU A 269 19.95 2.22 -18.03
CA LEU A 269 19.67 2.75 -16.70
C LEU A 269 20.05 4.24 -16.60
N ALA A 270 21.21 4.64 -17.14
CA ALA A 270 21.61 6.04 -17.20
C ALA A 270 20.62 6.93 -17.99
N LYS A 271 20.05 6.41 -19.09
CA LYS A 271 19.00 7.13 -19.85
C LYS A 271 17.69 7.25 -19.07
N ALA A 272 17.32 6.23 -18.30
CA ALA A 272 16.15 6.27 -17.43
C ALA A 272 16.34 7.27 -16.26
N GLU A 273 17.53 7.35 -15.67
CA GLU A 273 17.87 8.36 -14.66
C GLU A 273 17.78 9.79 -15.22
N GLU A 274 18.30 10.03 -16.43
CA GLU A 274 18.19 11.33 -17.10
C GLU A 274 16.70 11.71 -17.33
N GLN A 275 15.88 10.78 -17.81
CA GLN A 275 14.43 10.99 -17.98
C GLN A 275 13.70 11.26 -16.66
N ASN A 276 14.00 10.51 -15.60
CA ASN A 276 13.43 10.74 -14.26
C ASN A 276 13.81 12.12 -13.71
N SER A 277 15.06 12.58 -13.95
CA SER A 277 15.48 13.93 -13.57
C SER A 277 14.70 15.01 -14.32
N ALA A 278 14.41 14.80 -15.61
CA ALA A 278 13.62 15.73 -16.42
C ALA A 278 12.15 15.79 -15.97
N LEU A 279 11.54 14.63 -15.71
CA LEU A 279 10.16 14.52 -15.20
C LEU A 279 10.01 15.15 -13.81
N SER A 280 10.95 14.92 -12.90
CA SER A 280 10.97 15.52 -11.56
C SER A 280 11.03 17.05 -11.62
N ASN A 281 11.89 17.60 -12.48
CA ASN A 281 11.98 19.05 -12.70
C ASN A 281 10.68 19.65 -13.31
N GLU A 282 9.97 18.91 -14.16
CA GLU A 282 8.70 19.38 -14.73
C GLU A 282 7.55 19.31 -13.70
N LEU A 283 7.50 18.25 -12.88
CA LEU A 283 6.57 18.13 -11.77
C LEU A 283 6.72 19.30 -10.78
N GLU A 284 7.95 19.70 -10.47
CA GLU A 284 8.22 20.84 -9.58
C GLU A 284 7.74 22.18 -10.18
N LYS A 285 7.90 22.40 -11.50
CA LYS A 285 7.29 23.57 -12.17
C LYS A 285 5.76 23.54 -12.08
N GLN A 286 5.14 22.37 -12.24
CA GLN A 286 3.69 22.22 -12.15
C GLN A 286 3.18 22.50 -10.72
N LYS A 287 3.88 22.02 -9.68
CA LYS A 287 3.59 22.38 -8.27
C LYS A 287 3.65 23.88 -8.03
N GLN A 288 4.69 24.56 -8.55
CA GLN A 288 4.81 26.02 -8.42
C GLN A 288 3.74 26.79 -9.20
N ALA A 289 3.29 26.28 -10.35
CA ALA A 289 2.18 26.86 -11.11
C ALA A 289 0.84 26.67 -10.38
N LEU A 290 0.60 25.48 -9.81
CA LEU A 290 -0.61 25.17 -9.02
C LEU A 290 -0.69 26.03 -7.77
N SER A 291 0.43 26.22 -7.05
CA SER A 291 0.51 27.11 -5.88
C SER A 291 0.08 28.55 -6.22
N LYS A 292 0.65 29.14 -7.29
CA LYS A 292 0.26 30.48 -7.78
C LYS A 292 -1.21 30.55 -8.22
N SER A 293 -1.74 29.47 -8.80
CA SER A 293 -3.16 29.40 -9.16
C SER A 293 -4.06 29.34 -7.94
N SER A 294 -3.65 28.65 -6.88
CA SER A 294 -4.36 28.59 -5.59
C SER A 294 -4.38 29.95 -4.91
N GLU A 295 -3.23 30.63 -4.80
CA GLU A 295 -3.13 32.00 -4.27
C GLU A 295 -4.07 32.98 -5.01
N LEU A 296 -4.13 32.89 -6.35
CA LEU A 296 -5.02 33.71 -7.16
C LEU A 296 -6.51 33.39 -6.92
N LEU A 297 -6.84 32.13 -6.68
CA LEU A 297 -8.20 31.67 -6.41
C LEU A 297 -8.67 32.17 -5.04
N THR A 298 -7.85 32.03 -4.00
CA THR A 298 -8.15 32.59 -2.66
C THR A 298 -8.30 34.12 -2.70
N ALA A 299 -7.47 34.83 -3.48
CA ALA A 299 -7.63 36.27 -3.67
C ALA A 299 -8.97 36.63 -4.36
N LYS A 300 -9.43 35.81 -5.32
CA LYS A 300 -10.72 35.97 -5.98
C LYS A 300 -11.91 35.63 -5.09
N GLU A 301 -11.79 34.63 -4.22
CA GLU A 301 -12.81 34.32 -3.20
C GLU A 301 -12.98 35.48 -2.21
N GLN A 302 -11.87 36.10 -1.77
CA GLN A 302 -11.92 37.30 -0.92
C GLN A 302 -12.58 38.50 -1.65
N GLU A 303 -12.31 38.69 -2.94
CA GLU A 303 -12.97 39.71 -3.76
C GLU A 303 -14.48 39.45 -3.88
N CYS A 304 -14.89 38.22 -4.19
CA CYS A 304 -16.31 37.81 -4.23
C CYS A 304 -17.00 38.01 -2.87
N THR A 305 -16.34 37.67 -1.77
CA THR A 305 -16.88 37.87 -0.41
C THR A 305 -17.09 39.36 -0.11
N THR A 306 -16.15 40.20 -0.52
CA THR A 306 -16.23 41.67 -0.37
C THR A 306 -17.36 42.26 -1.23
N LEU A 307 -17.53 41.76 -2.46
CA LEU A 307 -18.63 42.16 -3.35
C LEU A 307 -20.00 41.74 -2.80
N GLN A 308 -20.12 40.53 -2.23
CA GLN A 308 -21.34 40.07 -1.58
C GLN A 308 -21.74 40.98 -0.41
N GLN A 309 -20.80 41.28 0.49
CA GLN A 309 -21.05 42.21 1.61
C GLN A 309 -21.50 43.60 1.14
N SER A 310 -20.92 44.11 0.05
CA SER A 310 -21.33 45.38 -0.57
C SER A 310 -22.74 45.31 -1.18
N LEU A 311 -23.12 44.17 -1.76
CA LEU A 311 -24.43 43.92 -2.36
C LEU A 311 -25.52 43.77 -1.28
N ASP A 312 -25.22 43.08 -0.18
CA ASP A 312 -26.10 42.97 1.00
C ASP A 312 -26.33 44.34 1.65
N ALA A 313 -25.28 45.13 1.84
CA ALA A 313 -25.37 46.50 2.35
C ALA A 313 -26.27 47.38 1.46
N LYS A 314 -26.14 47.26 0.14
CA LYS A 314 -26.93 48.02 -0.82
C LYS A 314 -28.38 47.54 -0.93
N THR A 315 -28.62 46.25 -0.73
CA THR A 315 -29.97 45.66 -0.63
C THR A 315 -30.69 46.18 0.62
N ASN A 316 -29.99 46.28 1.75
CA ASN A 316 -30.52 46.88 2.97
C ASN A 316 -30.82 48.38 2.81
N GLU A 317 -29.95 49.14 2.12
CA GLU A 317 -30.20 50.56 1.79
C GLU A 317 -31.45 50.74 0.91
N LEU A 318 -31.64 49.87 -0.09
CA LEU A 318 -32.83 49.87 -0.94
C LEU A 318 -34.10 49.49 -0.16
N GLY A 319 -34.02 48.53 0.76
CA GLY A 319 -35.12 48.18 1.66
C GLY A 319 -35.56 49.35 2.55
N ALA A 320 -34.60 50.10 3.10
CA ALA A 320 -34.87 51.32 3.87
C ALA A 320 -35.57 52.39 3.01
N LYS A 321 -35.03 52.68 1.81
CA LYS A 321 -35.63 53.63 0.85
C LYS A 321 -37.02 53.22 0.37
N ALA A 322 -37.28 51.93 0.18
CA ALA A 322 -38.60 51.41 -0.16
C ALA A 322 -39.62 51.65 0.97
N LYS A 323 -39.19 51.52 2.23
CA LYS A 323 -40.02 51.85 3.40
C LYS A 323 -40.32 53.35 3.49
N GLU A 324 -39.31 54.21 3.33
CA GLU A 324 -39.50 55.67 3.27
C GLU A 324 -40.46 56.09 2.15
N ALA A 325 -40.35 55.46 0.96
CA ALA A 325 -41.27 55.70 -0.15
C ALA A 325 -42.71 55.24 0.16
N GLY A 326 -42.87 54.14 0.91
CA GLY A 326 -44.17 53.69 1.42
C GLY A 326 -44.80 54.69 2.39
N GLU A 327 -44.03 55.20 3.35
CA GLU A 327 -44.47 56.23 4.30
C GLU A 327 -44.79 57.57 3.60
N ALA A 328 -44.02 57.94 2.58
CA ALA A 328 -44.31 59.12 1.75
C ALA A 328 -45.61 58.95 0.93
N LYS A 329 -45.85 57.75 0.37
CA LYS A 329 -47.08 57.43 -0.37
C LYS A 329 -48.32 57.46 0.53
N ALA A 330 -48.21 56.98 1.77
CA ALA A 330 -49.29 57.08 2.76
C ALA A 330 -49.63 58.55 3.07
N LYS A 331 -48.63 59.39 3.36
CA LYS A 331 -48.80 60.84 3.57
C LYS A 331 -49.38 61.56 2.34
N LEU A 332 -49.02 61.12 1.14
CA LEU A 332 -49.61 61.66 -0.10
C LEU A 332 -51.11 61.35 -0.19
N SER A 333 -51.52 60.13 0.16
CA SER A 333 -52.92 59.71 0.19
C SER A 333 -53.74 60.43 1.27
N GLU A 334 -53.15 60.71 2.44
CA GLU A 334 -53.76 61.59 3.44
C GLU A 334 -53.96 63.01 2.88
N LYS A 335 -52.95 63.58 2.19
CA LYS A 335 -53.08 64.91 1.57
C LYS A 335 -54.08 64.95 0.42
N GLU A 336 -54.23 63.85 -0.33
CA GLU A 336 -55.25 63.71 -1.36
C GLU A 336 -56.67 63.68 -0.76
N THR A 337 -56.88 62.97 0.36
CA THR A 337 -58.18 63.00 1.06
C THR A 337 -58.49 64.38 1.67
N GLU A 338 -57.50 65.08 2.22
CA GLU A 338 -57.63 66.47 2.70
C GLU A 338 -57.96 67.45 1.56
N CYS A 339 -57.31 67.33 0.40
CA CYS A 339 -57.64 68.11 -0.80
C CYS A 339 -59.07 67.84 -1.29
N ASN A 340 -59.54 66.59 -1.26
CA ASN A 340 -60.91 66.24 -1.63
C ASN A 340 -61.93 66.84 -0.66
N GLN A 341 -61.66 66.81 0.66
CA GLN A 341 -62.51 67.48 1.66
C GLN A 341 -62.55 69.00 1.47
N LEU A 342 -61.41 69.65 1.22
CA LEU A 342 -61.35 71.09 0.93
C LEU A 342 -62.10 71.43 -0.37
N THR A 343 -62.03 70.58 -1.39
CA THR A 343 -62.78 70.76 -2.65
C THR A 343 -64.28 70.69 -2.41
N GLN A 344 -64.75 69.77 -1.56
CA GLN A 344 -66.16 69.70 -1.16
C GLN A 344 -66.60 70.95 -0.38
N GLN A 345 -65.80 71.42 0.59
CA GLN A 345 -66.09 72.67 1.33
C GLN A 345 -66.13 73.91 0.43
N ILE A 346 -65.30 73.96 -0.62
CA ILE A 346 -65.34 75.02 -1.62
C ILE A 346 -66.64 74.96 -2.45
N ALA A 347 -67.11 73.76 -2.81
CA ALA A 347 -68.38 73.60 -3.51
C ALA A 347 -69.57 74.05 -2.65
N GLU A 348 -69.64 73.62 -1.39
CA GLU A 348 -70.66 74.06 -0.42
C GLU A 348 -70.62 75.58 -0.19
N LYS A 349 -69.43 76.19 -0.20
CA LYS A 349 -69.29 77.66 -0.13
C LYS A 349 -69.70 78.38 -1.40
N ALA A 350 -69.50 77.80 -2.57
CA ALA A 350 -69.97 78.37 -3.83
C ALA A 350 -71.51 78.36 -3.93
N GLU A 351 -72.15 77.30 -3.43
CA GLU A 351 -73.63 77.22 -3.34
C GLU A 351 -74.19 78.28 -2.40
N GLN A 352 -73.61 78.46 -1.21
CA GLN A 352 -73.98 79.54 -0.28
C GLN A 352 -73.78 80.96 -0.86
N ILE A 353 -72.78 81.14 -1.74
CA ILE A 353 -72.58 82.42 -2.46
C ILE A 353 -73.68 82.62 -3.50
N ALA A 354 -74.08 81.58 -4.24
CA ALA A 354 -75.17 81.67 -5.21
C ALA A 354 -76.52 82.04 -4.55
N GLU A 355 -76.85 81.42 -3.41
CA GLU A 355 -78.04 81.80 -2.61
C GLU A 355 -77.98 83.26 -2.13
N ALA A 356 -76.80 83.74 -1.71
CA ALA A 356 -76.60 85.12 -1.28
C ALA A 356 -76.66 86.13 -2.45
N GLU A 357 -76.20 85.75 -3.65
CA GLU A 357 -76.35 86.55 -4.87
C GLU A 357 -77.83 86.64 -5.31
N GLU A 358 -78.59 85.55 -5.21
CA GLU A 358 -80.04 85.57 -5.47
C GLU A 358 -80.77 86.49 -4.48
N GLN A 359 -80.46 86.42 -3.18
CA GLN A 359 -80.99 87.36 -2.18
C GLN A 359 -80.60 88.81 -2.47
N ASN A 360 -79.36 89.08 -2.87
CA ASN A 360 -78.92 90.43 -3.26
C ASN A 360 -79.69 90.94 -4.49
N SER A 361 -80.01 90.06 -5.45
CA SER A 361 -80.81 90.43 -6.62
C SER A 361 -82.23 90.85 -6.23
N SER A 362 -82.87 90.16 -5.28
CA SER A 362 -84.22 90.49 -4.80
C SER A 362 -84.23 91.80 -4.02
N LEU A 363 -83.27 91.99 -3.11
CA LEU A 363 -83.08 93.24 -2.35
C LEU A 363 -82.78 94.44 -3.26
N SER A 364 -82.01 94.25 -4.33
CA SER A 364 -81.75 95.30 -5.32
C SER A 364 -83.02 95.70 -6.08
N SER A 365 -83.89 94.73 -6.39
CA SER A 365 -85.23 94.96 -6.96
C SER A 365 -86.14 95.74 -5.98
N GLU A 366 -86.15 95.35 -4.70
CA GLU A 366 -86.89 96.02 -3.62
C GLU A 366 -86.45 97.49 -3.48
N LEU A 367 -85.14 97.74 -3.54
CA LEU A 367 -84.54 99.07 -3.41
C LEU A 367 -84.85 99.97 -4.62
N GLU A 368 -84.88 99.42 -5.84
CA GLU A 368 -85.28 100.19 -7.03
C GLU A 368 -86.77 100.56 -7.00
N ASN A 369 -87.64 99.65 -6.54
CA ASN A 369 -89.05 99.96 -6.28
C ASN A 369 -89.22 101.09 -5.24
N GLN A 370 -88.38 101.11 -4.19
CA GLN A 370 -88.39 102.20 -3.21
C GLN A 370 -87.90 103.54 -3.79
N LYS A 371 -86.89 103.56 -4.68
CA LYS A 371 -86.50 104.77 -5.40
C LYS A 371 -87.64 105.31 -6.27
N GLU A 372 -88.37 104.44 -6.96
CA GLU A 372 -89.47 104.86 -7.83
C GLU A 372 -90.63 105.48 -7.01
N ALA A 373 -90.91 104.95 -5.82
CA ALA A 373 -91.83 105.55 -4.85
C ALA A 373 -91.34 106.91 -4.33
N LEU A 374 -90.04 107.04 -4.04
CA LEU A 374 -89.41 108.31 -3.63
C LEU A 374 -89.48 109.39 -4.73
N SER A 375 -89.30 109.01 -5.99
CA SER A 375 -89.46 109.91 -7.14
C SER A 375 -90.88 110.49 -7.22
N LYS A 376 -91.90 109.62 -7.09
CA LYS A 376 -93.32 110.03 -7.06
C LYS A 376 -93.65 110.94 -5.86
N ALA A 377 -92.98 110.77 -4.72
CA ALA A 377 -93.11 111.67 -3.57
C ALA A 377 -92.44 113.04 -3.83
N GLY A 378 -91.30 113.08 -4.54
CA GLY A 378 -90.62 114.32 -4.94
C GLY A 378 -91.44 115.19 -5.90
N GLU A 379 -92.18 114.58 -6.82
CA GLU A 379 -93.11 115.28 -7.72
C GLU A 379 -94.29 115.91 -6.96
N GLN A 380 -94.78 115.27 -5.88
CA GLN A 380 -95.83 115.84 -5.03
C GLN A 380 -95.31 117.01 -4.16
N LEU A 381 -94.04 116.96 -3.75
CA LEU A 381 -93.42 118.04 -2.96
C LEU A 381 -93.26 119.32 -3.79
N THR A 382 -92.75 119.19 -5.02
CA THR A 382 -92.57 120.34 -5.94
C THR A 382 -93.90 121.00 -6.33
N ALA A 383 -94.98 120.23 -6.44
CA ALA A 383 -96.32 120.78 -6.62
C ALA A 383 -96.79 121.62 -5.40
N LYS A 384 -96.42 121.25 -4.17
CA LYS A 384 -96.77 121.98 -2.95
C LYS A 384 -95.93 123.24 -2.73
N GLU A 385 -94.67 123.27 -3.17
CA GLU A 385 -93.83 124.48 -3.12
C GLU A 385 -94.33 125.60 -4.06
N GLN A 386 -94.89 125.24 -5.23
CA GLN A 386 -95.52 126.22 -6.13
C GLN A 386 -96.78 126.87 -5.53
N GLU A 387 -97.53 126.12 -4.72
CA GLU A 387 -98.70 126.66 -4.00
C GLU A 387 -98.28 127.68 -2.93
N CYS A 388 -97.19 127.43 -2.20
CA CYS A 388 -96.65 128.34 -1.19
C CYS A 388 -96.08 129.65 -1.78
N THR A 389 -95.39 129.59 -2.93
CA THR A 389 -94.87 130.80 -3.60
C THR A 389 -95.98 131.74 -4.06
N THR A 390 -97.15 131.20 -4.43
CA THR A 390 -98.32 131.99 -4.84
C THR A 390 -98.95 132.75 -3.65
N LEU A 391 -98.92 132.18 -2.44
CA LEU A 391 -99.42 132.83 -1.23
C LEU A 391 -98.49 133.94 -0.73
N GLN A 392 -97.16 133.74 -0.81
CA GLN A 392 -96.16 134.72 -0.38
C GLN A 392 -96.27 136.05 -1.16
N GLN A 393 -96.47 136.00 -2.48
CA GLN A 393 -96.58 137.19 -3.33
C GLN A 393 -97.81 138.07 -3.01
N SER A 394 -98.89 137.47 -2.50
CA SER A 394 -100.10 138.18 -2.08
C SER A 394 -99.89 138.99 -0.78
N LEU A 395 -98.98 138.51 0.08
CA LEU A 395 -98.69 139.09 1.39
C LEU A 395 -97.80 140.34 1.27
N ASP A 396 -96.80 140.30 0.38
CA ASP A 396 -95.87 141.42 0.14
C ASP A 396 -96.55 142.66 -0.48
N ALA A 397 -97.61 142.48 -1.26
CA ALA A 397 -98.39 143.57 -1.84
C ALA A 397 -99.08 144.43 -0.76
N LYS A 398 -99.57 143.80 0.33
CA LYS A 398 -100.35 144.45 1.39
C LYS A 398 -99.49 145.21 2.40
N THR A 399 -98.24 144.79 2.56
CA THR A 399 -97.27 145.40 3.48
C THR A 399 -96.76 146.77 3.00
N LYS A 400 -96.76 147.03 1.68
CA LYS A 400 -96.29 148.31 1.11
C LYS A 400 -97.25 149.49 1.31
N GLU A 401 -98.55 149.25 1.48
CA GLU A 401 -99.55 150.34 1.56
C GLU A 401 -99.59 151.01 2.95
N LEU A 402 -99.26 150.27 4.01
CA LEU A 402 -99.28 150.77 5.40
C LEU A 402 -98.08 151.68 5.77
N GLY A 403 -96.96 151.59 5.02
CA GLY A 403 -95.72 152.31 5.34
C GLY A 403 -95.77 153.83 5.13
N ALA A 404 -96.75 154.36 4.39
CA ALA A 404 -96.81 155.77 4.03
C ALA A 404 -97.26 156.71 5.17
N LYS A 405 -97.83 156.18 6.27
CA LYS A 405 -98.38 156.98 7.39
C LYS A 405 -97.40 157.28 8.53
N ALA A 406 -96.18 156.74 8.52
CA ALA A 406 -95.27 156.81 9.66
C ALA A 406 -94.28 158.00 9.64
N LYS A 407 -94.38 158.93 8.67
CA LYS A 407 -93.35 159.96 8.41
C LYS A 407 -93.61 161.33 9.05
N GLU A 408 -94.60 161.44 9.92
CA GLU A 408 -95.06 162.69 10.55
C GLU A 408 -94.68 162.80 12.06
N ALA A 409 -93.93 161.82 12.60
CA ALA A 409 -93.63 161.70 14.03
C ALA A 409 -92.23 162.16 14.48
N ASP A 410 -91.35 162.57 13.55
CA ASP A 410 -89.92 162.82 13.83
C ASP A 410 -89.58 164.22 14.41
N GLU A 411 -90.53 165.15 14.54
CA GLU A 411 -90.23 166.52 15.00
C GLU A 411 -89.93 166.66 16.51
N ASN A 412 -90.04 165.59 17.31
CA ASN A 412 -90.04 165.67 18.77
C ASN A 412 -88.71 165.38 19.50
N LYS A 413 -87.55 165.30 18.81
CA LYS A 413 -86.27 164.86 19.42
C LYS A 413 -85.14 165.91 19.50
N ALA A 414 -85.40 167.18 19.19
CA ALA A 414 -84.36 168.23 19.11
C ALA A 414 -84.25 169.18 20.33
N LYS A 415 -84.77 168.83 21.51
CA LYS A 415 -84.84 169.73 22.69
C LYS A 415 -84.33 169.17 24.03
N LEU A 416 -83.54 168.09 24.04
CA LEU A 416 -83.06 167.46 25.28
C LEU A 416 -81.54 167.32 25.39
N SER A 417 -80.80 168.42 25.15
CA SER A 417 -79.33 168.49 25.31
C SER A 417 -78.89 169.18 26.61
N GLU A 418 -79.66 169.09 27.70
CA GLU A 418 -79.46 169.91 28.91
C GLU A 418 -79.11 169.11 30.19
N LYS A 419 -79.10 167.77 30.14
CA LYS A 419 -78.85 166.90 31.32
C LYS A 419 -77.67 165.94 31.20
N GLU A 420 -76.63 166.42 30.54
CA GLU A 420 -75.23 165.96 30.69
C GLU A 420 -74.66 166.23 32.11
N THR A 421 -75.49 166.76 33.03
CA THR A 421 -75.18 167.17 34.41
C THR A 421 -75.70 166.22 35.49
N GLN A 422 -75.66 164.90 35.26
CA GLN A 422 -75.91 163.90 36.32
C GLN A 422 -74.88 162.76 36.38
N CYS A 423 -73.84 162.80 35.54
CA CYS A 423 -72.79 161.77 35.49
C CYS A 423 -71.75 161.85 36.63
N ASN A 424 -71.74 162.94 37.42
CA ASN A 424 -70.78 163.16 38.51
C ASN A 424 -71.36 162.92 39.92
N GLN A 425 -72.59 162.40 40.05
CA GLN A 425 -73.33 162.40 41.34
C GLN A 425 -73.71 161.03 41.92
N LEU A 426 -73.31 159.92 41.28
CA LEU A 426 -73.55 158.55 41.79
C LEU A 426 -72.27 157.71 41.98
N ASN A 427 -71.09 158.32 41.83
CA ASN A 427 -69.81 157.70 42.20
C ASN A 427 -69.52 157.83 43.72
N GLN A 428 -70.56 158.02 44.54
CA GLN A 428 -70.48 158.32 45.98
C GLN A 428 -71.64 157.71 46.81
N GLN A 429 -72.23 156.59 46.35
CA GLN A 429 -73.00 155.68 47.20
C GLN A 429 -72.59 154.24 46.86
N LEU A 430 -71.67 153.67 47.65
CA LEU A 430 -71.97 152.71 48.73
C LEU A 430 -72.11 151.28 48.15
N GLU A 431 -71.17 150.34 48.25
CA GLU A 431 -70.22 150.00 49.35
C GLU A 431 -70.88 149.75 50.72
N GLU A 432 -72.23 149.72 50.81
CA GLU A 432 -72.99 149.42 52.05
C GLU A 432 -74.00 148.25 51.95
N GLN A 433 -73.96 147.42 50.89
CA GLN A 433 -74.66 146.11 50.89
C GLN A 433 -73.70 144.93 50.74
N LYS A 434 -72.62 144.99 51.51
CA LYS A 434 -71.61 143.93 51.69
C LYS A 434 -71.92 143.03 52.91
N GLN A 435 -73.09 143.18 53.55
CA GLN A 435 -73.33 142.63 54.89
C GLN A 435 -74.81 142.34 55.25
N GLU A 436 -75.51 141.61 54.38
CA GLU A 436 -76.70 140.82 54.79
C GLU A 436 -76.74 139.54 53.95
N ALA A 437 -75.85 138.58 54.24
CA ALA A 437 -76.00 137.51 55.26
C ALA A 437 -76.72 136.28 54.66
N GLU A 438 -76.13 135.09 54.66
CA GLU A 438 -75.93 134.26 55.86
C GLU A 438 -77.24 133.98 56.64
N LEU A 439 -78.31 133.52 55.96
CA LEU A 439 -79.36 132.61 56.48
C LEU A 439 -80.32 132.27 55.32
N SER A 440 -80.65 131.04 54.96
CA SER A 440 -80.32 129.71 55.50
C SER A 440 -80.27 128.72 54.31
N GLN A 441 -79.45 127.68 54.26
CA GLN A 441 -79.09 126.73 55.32
C GLN A 441 -80.32 126.05 55.98
N LEU A 442 -81.47 125.96 55.30
CA LEU A 442 -82.64 125.23 55.82
C LEU A 442 -83.58 124.61 54.76
N GLN A 443 -83.05 123.94 53.73
CA GLN A 443 -83.80 122.86 53.08
C GLN A 443 -82.95 121.72 52.48
N ILE A 444 -81.70 121.57 52.94
CA ILE A 444 -80.98 120.28 52.91
C ILE A 444 -81.56 119.41 54.03
N THR A 445 -82.84 119.00 53.90
CA THR A 445 -83.52 118.10 54.86
C THR A 445 -84.78 117.40 54.29
N GLN A 446 -84.99 117.39 52.97
CA GLN A 446 -86.12 116.77 52.24
C GLN A 446 -85.73 116.78 50.75
N LEU A 447 -85.19 115.73 50.11
CA LEU A 447 -85.57 114.32 50.09
C LEU A 447 -84.32 113.47 49.77
N GLN A 448 -83.63 112.95 50.80
CA GLN A 448 -82.51 112.01 50.64
C GLN A 448 -82.68 110.75 51.52
N GLU A 449 -83.81 110.65 52.22
CA GLU A 449 -84.31 109.46 52.91
C GLU A 449 -85.82 109.40 52.65
N GLU A 450 -86.38 108.18 52.62
CA GLU A 450 -87.67 107.82 52.00
C GLU A 450 -87.69 107.95 50.45
N LEU A 451 -88.15 106.97 49.66
CA LEU A 451 -88.97 105.82 50.03
C LEU A 451 -88.62 104.56 49.22
N GLU A 452 -87.59 103.85 49.70
CA GLU A 452 -87.69 102.39 49.74
C GLU A 452 -88.94 102.02 50.56
N ALA A 453 -89.70 101.01 50.10
CA ALA A 453 -91.02 100.59 50.59
C ALA A 453 -92.21 101.54 50.30
N THR A 454 -92.88 101.35 49.15
CA THR A 454 -94.33 101.02 49.11
C THR A 454 -94.74 100.45 47.74
N VAL A 455 -94.87 99.12 47.70
CA VAL A 455 -95.97 98.35 47.08
C VAL A 455 -96.24 98.48 45.57
N GLN A 456 -95.99 97.36 44.86
CA GLN A 456 -96.72 96.98 43.64
C GLN A 456 -98.24 96.97 43.87
N GLN A 457 -99.05 97.51 42.95
CA GLN A 457 -100.37 96.99 42.49
C GLN A 457 -101.16 98.10 41.78
N ALA A 458 -102.11 97.84 40.86
CA ALA A 458 -102.61 96.59 40.26
C ALA A 458 -102.94 96.88 38.77
N SER A 459 -103.36 95.98 37.87
CA SER A 459 -103.96 94.63 37.96
C SER A 459 -104.07 94.10 36.51
N LYS A 460 -104.15 92.80 36.17
CA LYS A 460 -104.20 91.48 36.86
C LYS A 460 -103.69 90.46 35.80
N LEU A 461 -103.02 89.33 36.12
CA LEU A 461 -103.56 88.08 36.69
C LEU A 461 -104.79 87.56 35.89
N GLU A 462 -105.02 86.27 35.64
CA GLU A 462 -104.58 85.00 36.26
C GLU A 462 -104.67 83.89 35.17
N SER A 463 -104.28 82.61 35.32
CA SER A 463 -103.89 81.80 36.49
C SER A 463 -102.83 80.74 36.10
N ILE A 464 -102.81 79.57 36.78
CA ILE A 464 -101.85 78.46 36.68
C ILE A 464 -102.62 77.11 36.72
N GLU A 465 -102.21 76.16 35.89
CA GLU A 465 -102.09 74.71 36.18
C GLU A 465 -103.16 74.01 37.07
N GLN A 466 -104.45 74.15 36.76
CA GLN A 466 -105.50 73.30 37.38
C GLN A 466 -106.56 72.78 36.38
N ALA A 467 -106.08 72.22 35.24
CA ALA A 467 -106.92 71.51 34.27
C ALA A 467 -106.33 70.16 33.78
N LEU A 468 -105.32 69.60 34.48
CA LEU A 468 -104.84 68.21 34.28
C LEU A 468 -105.85 67.15 34.80
N LYS A 469 -107.16 67.44 34.69
CA LYS A 469 -108.24 66.57 35.14
C LYS A 469 -109.50 66.60 34.24
N GLU A 470 -109.39 67.19 33.04
CA GLU A 470 -110.29 66.90 31.91
C GLU A 470 -109.58 66.05 30.81
N SER A 471 -108.54 65.33 31.23
CA SER A 471 -107.84 64.29 30.46
C SER A 471 -108.70 63.02 30.28
N ASN A 472 -109.96 63.12 29.80
CA ASN A 472 -110.73 61.91 29.51
C ASN A 472 -111.84 61.93 28.44
N GLU A 473 -112.35 63.09 27.98
CA GLU A 473 -113.51 63.08 27.03
C GLU A 473 -113.23 63.62 25.62
N LYS A 474 -112.08 64.28 25.37
CA LYS A 474 -111.59 64.53 24.00
C LYS A 474 -110.76 63.40 23.39
N ALA A 475 -110.53 62.33 24.14
CA ALA A 475 -109.98 61.08 23.60
C ALA A 475 -110.97 60.33 22.67
N SER A 476 -112.26 60.72 22.65
CA SER A 476 -113.33 60.00 21.93
C SER A 476 -113.65 60.53 20.51
N GLN A 477 -112.97 61.59 20.04
CA GLN A 477 -113.17 62.13 18.68
C GLN A 477 -111.99 61.90 17.72
N LEU A 478 -110.90 61.28 18.19
CA LEU A 478 -109.85 60.72 17.32
C LEU A 478 -110.12 59.24 16.95
N GLN A 479 -111.20 58.65 17.48
CA GLN A 479 -111.60 57.25 17.22
C GLN A 479 -112.55 57.09 16.02
N THR A 480 -112.62 58.09 15.12
CA THR A 480 -113.40 58.04 13.87
C THR A 480 -112.60 58.49 12.64
N LYS A 481 -111.26 58.41 12.73
CA LYS A 481 -110.33 58.46 11.58
C LYS A 481 -109.37 57.27 11.51
N LEU A 482 -109.45 56.33 12.45
CA LEU A 482 -108.59 55.13 12.47
C LEU A 482 -109.00 54.08 11.41
N ALA A 483 -110.19 54.20 10.82
CA ALA A 483 -110.76 53.23 9.88
C ALA A 483 -110.31 53.39 8.41
N SER A 484 -109.48 54.40 8.08
CA SER A 484 -108.83 54.51 6.76
C SER A 484 -107.33 54.19 6.80
N ALA A 485 -106.76 53.93 7.99
CA ALA A 485 -105.34 53.63 8.16
C ALA A 485 -105.04 52.12 8.09
N GLU A 486 -106.04 51.26 8.35
CA GLU A 486 -105.86 49.80 8.31
C GLU A 486 -105.83 49.23 6.87
N GLU A 487 -106.47 49.89 5.89
CA GLU A 487 -106.32 49.54 4.46
C GLU A 487 -104.93 49.95 3.93
N GLU A 488 -104.41 51.13 4.31
CA GLU A 488 -103.04 51.53 3.96
C GLU A 488 -101.99 50.64 4.64
N GLN A 489 -102.22 50.17 5.87
CA GLN A 489 -101.27 49.27 6.56
C GLN A 489 -101.18 47.88 5.90
N GLN A 490 -102.27 47.34 5.33
CA GLN A 490 -102.18 46.10 4.54
C GLN A 490 -101.50 46.30 3.18
N LEU A 491 -101.70 47.47 2.55
CA LEU A 491 -101.01 47.81 1.30
C LEU A 491 -99.50 48.00 1.52
N LEU A 492 -99.11 48.68 2.61
CA LEU A 492 -97.73 48.83 3.05
C LEU A 492 -97.08 47.48 3.39
N LEU A 493 -97.78 46.55 4.04
CA LEU A 493 -97.24 45.22 4.35
C LEU A 493 -97.02 44.39 3.07
N LEU A 494 -97.92 44.50 2.09
CA LEU A 494 -97.74 43.84 0.79
C LEU A 494 -96.57 44.45 -0.01
N GLN A 495 -96.46 45.79 -0.04
CA GLN A 495 -95.29 46.48 -0.63
C GLN A 495 -93.98 46.15 0.09
N THR A 496 -93.97 46.04 1.43
CA THR A 496 -92.76 45.69 2.19
C THR A 496 -92.31 44.26 1.87
N THR A 497 -93.26 43.34 1.70
CA THR A 497 -92.95 41.94 1.33
C THR A 497 -92.44 41.85 -0.11
N GLN A 498 -93.05 42.59 -1.04
CA GLN A 498 -92.62 42.65 -2.44
C GLN A 498 -91.24 43.33 -2.60
N LEU A 499 -90.97 44.37 -1.82
CA LEU A 499 -89.64 45.00 -1.73
C LEU A 499 -88.59 44.08 -1.08
N GLN A 500 -88.97 43.18 -0.16
CA GLN A 500 -88.04 42.18 0.38
C GLN A 500 -87.71 41.08 -0.64
N GLU A 501 -88.67 40.62 -1.45
CA GLU A 501 -88.38 39.70 -2.57
C GLU A 501 -87.53 40.37 -3.66
N GLU A 502 -87.79 41.64 -4.00
CA GLU A 502 -86.94 42.39 -4.93
C GLU A 502 -85.54 42.69 -4.36
N LEU A 503 -85.41 42.93 -3.06
CA LEU A 503 -84.12 43.13 -2.40
C LEU A 503 -83.29 41.84 -2.36
N GLU A 504 -83.90 40.70 -2.02
CA GLU A 504 -83.24 39.38 -2.03
C GLU A 504 -82.86 38.96 -3.46
N ALA A 505 -83.73 39.22 -4.45
CA ALA A 505 -83.41 39.03 -5.86
C ALA A 505 -82.28 39.96 -6.33
N THR A 506 -82.22 41.20 -5.81
CA THR A 506 -81.14 42.16 -6.09
C THR A 506 -79.84 41.77 -5.39
N PHE A 507 -79.89 41.17 -4.20
CA PHE A 507 -78.73 40.64 -3.47
C PHE A 507 -78.15 39.39 -4.15
N GLN A 508 -79.00 38.45 -4.61
CA GLN A 508 -78.61 37.34 -5.49
C GLN A 508 -78.02 37.84 -6.83
N LYS A 509 -78.47 38.99 -7.33
CA LYS A 509 -77.93 39.63 -8.53
C LYS A 509 -76.63 40.38 -8.27
N ALA A 510 -76.44 40.93 -7.06
CA ALA A 510 -75.20 41.58 -6.62
C ALA A 510 -74.08 40.56 -6.37
N ASN A 511 -74.34 39.42 -5.72
CA ASN A 511 -73.36 38.33 -5.59
C ASN A 511 -72.98 37.72 -6.97
N LYS A 512 -73.91 37.73 -7.94
CA LYS A 512 -73.61 37.40 -9.34
C LYS A 512 -72.86 38.50 -10.08
N LEU A 513 -72.97 39.76 -9.64
CA LEU A 513 -72.19 40.88 -10.15
C LEU A 513 -70.76 40.88 -9.60
N GLU A 514 -70.57 40.58 -8.31
CA GLU A 514 -69.26 40.51 -7.65
C GLU A 514 -68.43 39.32 -8.18
N SER A 515 -69.06 38.16 -8.41
CA SER A 515 -68.41 37.03 -9.10
C SER A 515 -68.16 37.31 -10.59
N ALA A 516 -69.00 38.11 -11.25
CA ALA A 516 -68.74 38.60 -12.60
C ALA A 516 -67.63 39.69 -12.64
N GLU A 517 -67.48 40.53 -11.61
CA GLU A 517 -66.40 41.51 -11.49
C GLU A 517 -65.07 40.85 -11.14
N GLN A 518 -65.06 39.80 -10.31
CA GLN A 518 -63.86 38.99 -10.10
C GLN A 518 -63.47 38.23 -11.37
N ALA A 519 -64.43 37.68 -12.12
CA ALA A 519 -64.17 37.08 -13.44
C ALA A 519 -63.72 38.13 -14.48
N LEU A 520 -64.25 39.36 -14.44
CA LEU A 520 -63.84 40.45 -15.32
C LEU A 520 -62.46 41.00 -14.95
N LYS A 521 -62.10 41.07 -13.66
CA LYS A 521 -60.74 41.39 -13.19
C LYS A 521 -59.74 40.31 -13.63
N ALA A 522 -60.03 39.04 -13.39
CA ALA A 522 -59.18 37.93 -13.81
C ALA A 522 -59.04 37.87 -15.35
N SER A 523 -60.11 38.18 -16.08
CA SER A 523 -60.10 38.30 -17.55
C SER A 523 -59.32 39.52 -18.04
N ASN A 524 -59.40 40.68 -17.36
CA ASN A 524 -58.58 41.85 -17.68
C ASN A 524 -57.11 41.64 -17.32
N GLU A 525 -56.79 40.93 -16.22
CA GLU A 525 -55.42 40.56 -15.89
C GLU A 525 -54.87 39.51 -16.87
N GLN A 526 -55.67 38.54 -17.31
CA GLN A 526 -55.29 37.66 -18.43
C GLN A 526 -55.14 38.42 -19.75
N ALA A 527 -55.99 39.40 -20.06
CA ALA A 527 -55.88 40.21 -21.26
C ALA A 527 -54.65 41.12 -21.22
N LEU A 528 -54.35 41.73 -20.06
CA LEU A 528 -53.16 42.55 -19.85
C LEU A 528 -51.88 41.71 -19.87
N GLN A 529 -51.90 40.51 -19.27
CA GLN A 529 -50.79 39.56 -19.35
C GLN A 529 -50.62 38.98 -20.77
N LEU A 530 -51.70 38.74 -21.52
CA LEU A 530 -51.63 38.34 -22.92
C LEU A 530 -51.15 39.49 -23.82
N GLN A 531 -51.49 40.74 -23.49
CA GLN A 531 -51.04 41.93 -24.22
C GLN A 531 -49.57 42.26 -23.89
N GLN A 532 -49.12 42.06 -22.65
CA GLN A 532 -47.70 42.10 -22.27
C GLN A 532 -46.92 40.91 -22.85
N LYS A 533 -47.49 39.70 -22.89
CA LYS A 533 -46.87 38.56 -23.57
C LYS A 533 -46.87 38.70 -25.09
N LEU A 534 -47.84 39.37 -25.71
CA LEU A 534 -47.79 39.70 -27.14
C LEU A 534 -46.78 40.81 -27.43
N ALA A 535 -46.65 41.82 -26.56
CA ALA A 535 -45.60 42.82 -26.70
C ALA A 535 -44.20 42.19 -26.51
N GLY A 536 -44.00 41.44 -25.43
CA GLY A 536 -42.76 40.72 -25.14
C GLY A 536 -42.41 39.66 -26.18
N ALA A 537 -43.37 38.84 -26.62
CA ALA A 537 -43.14 37.86 -27.69
C ALA A 537 -42.99 38.51 -29.08
N ASN A 538 -43.47 39.73 -29.30
CA ASN A 538 -43.19 40.49 -30.53
C ASN A 538 -41.82 41.17 -30.47
N GLU A 539 -41.35 41.60 -29.29
CA GLU A 539 -39.97 42.05 -29.08
C GLU A 539 -38.99 40.86 -29.14
N GLU A 540 -39.29 39.71 -28.54
CA GLU A 540 -38.52 38.47 -28.70
C GLU A 540 -38.58 37.93 -30.13
N ALA A 541 -39.72 38.01 -30.82
CA ALA A 541 -39.78 37.62 -32.24
C ALA A 541 -39.01 38.59 -33.14
N GLN A 542 -38.98 39.89 -32.83
CA GLN A 542 -38.13 40.86 -33.54
C GLN A 542 -36.65 40.67 -33.21
N LEU A 543 -36.30 40.38 -31.95
CA LEU A 543 -34.93 40.10 -31.51
C LEU A 543 -34.43 38.76 -32.08
N ALA A 544 -35.27 37.73 -32.10
CA ALA A 544 -35.00 36.45 -32.74
C ALA A 544 -34.96 36.59 -34.27
N THR A 545 -35.79 37.43 -34.89
CA THR A 545 -35.66 37.73 -36.33
C THR A 545 -34.38 38.51 -36.63
N LEU A 546 -33.95 39.40 -35.73
CA LEU A 546 -32.69 40.13 -35.86
C LEU A 546 -31.48 39.21 -35.63
N GLN A 547 -31.55 38.30 -34.66
CA GLN A 547 -30.52 37.28 -34.41
C GLN A 547 -30.50 36.22 -35.51
N ILE A 548 -31.64 35.81 -36.07
CA ILE A 548 -31.70 34.92 -37.24
C ILE A 548 -31.17 35.65 -38.47
N ALA A 549 -31.45 36.95 -38.65
CA ALA A 549 -30.87 37.75 -39.74
C ALA A 549 -29.35 37.94 -39.57
N GLN A 550 -28.86 38.21 -38.35
CA GLN A 550 -27.43 38.29 -38.06
C GLN A 550 -26.74 36.93 -38.21
N LEU A 551 -27.36 35.84 -37.74
CA LEU A 551 -26.84 34.48 -37.94
C LEU A 551 -26.95 34.05 -39.40
N GLN A 552 -27.93 34.51 -40.18
CA GLN A 552 -27.98 34.29 -41.63
C GLN A 552 -26.94 35.13 -42.37
N GLU A 553 -26.68 36.37 -41.96
CA GLU A 553 -25.63 37.21 -42.53
C GLU A 553 -24.23 36.69 -42.15
N GLU A 554 -24.03 36.20 -40.92
CA GLU A 554 -22.82 35.49 -40.50
C GLU A 554 -22.70 34.11 -41.15
N LEU A 555 -23.79 33.39 -41.39
CA LEU A 555 -23.77 32.10 -42.10
C LEU A 555 -23.54 32.28 -43.60
N GLU A 556 -24.12 33.29 -44.25
CA GLU A 556 -23.84 33.64 -45.65
C GLU A 556 -22.45 34.25 -45.81
N ARG A 557 -21.97 35.03 -44.83
CA ARG A 557 -20.59 35.51 -44.78
C ARG A 557 -19.61 34.36 -44.57
N THR A 558 -19.86 33.44 -43.64
CA THR A 558 -19.01 32.26 -43.46
C THR A 558 -19.15 31.25 -44.60
N PHE A 559 -20.28 31.16 -45.30
CA PHE A 559 -20.40 30.41 -46.56
C PHE A 559 -19.67 31.10 -47.70
N SER A 560 -19.63 32.44 -47.76
CA SER A 560 -18.88 33.21 -48.76
C SER A 560 -17.38 33.19 -48.47
N GLU A 561 -16.98 33.25 -47.20
CA GLU A 561 -15.61 33.03 -46.74
C GLU A 561 -15.22 31.56 -46.98
N HIS A 562 -16.11 30.58 -46.78
CA HIS A 562 -15.86 29.17 -47.12
C HIS A 562 -15.79 28.95 -48.64
N GLU A 563 -16.68 29.51 -49.47
CA GLU A 563 -16.61 29.43 -50.94
C GLU A 563 -15.35 30.11 -51.46
N THR A 564 -14.94 31.26 -50.91
CA THR A 564 -13.68 31.92 -51.30
C THR A 564 -12.44 31.20 -50.77
N VAL A 565 -12.49 30.57 -49.60
CA VAL A 565 -11.44 29.67 -49.10
C VAL A 565 -11.36 28.40 -49.95
N LYS A 566 -12.49 27.82 -50.37
CA LYS A 566 -12.60 26.62 -51.23
C LYS A 566 -12.23 26.90 -52.68
N ALA A 567 -12.44 28.14 -53.15
CA ALA A 567 -11.92 28.64 -54.42
C ALA A 567 -10.41 28.85 -54.33
N LYS A 568 -9.90 29.47 -53.26
CA LYS A 568 -8.45 29.59 -52.99
C LYS A 568 -7.79 28.24 -52.73
N GLU A 569 -8.50 27.27 -52.18
CA GLU A 569 -8.04 25.89 -51.97
C GLU A 569 -7.99 25.15 -53.31
N LYS A 570 -9.01 25.30 -54.19
CA LYS A 570 -8.91 24.82 -55.58
C LYS A 570 -7.78 25.48 -56.37
N GLU A 571 -7.54 26.78 -56.17
CA GLU A 571 -6.48 27.53 -56.85
C GLU A 571 -5.10 27.17 -56.29
N ALA A 572 -4.98 26.99 -54.97
CA ALA A 572 -3.77 26.48 -54.31
C ALA A 572 -3.51 25.01 -54.65
N VAL A 573 -4.53 24.15 -54.74
CA VAL A 573 -4.40 22.75 -55.18
C VAL A 573 -4.06 22.70 -56.68
N ALA A 574 -4.55 23.62 -57.51
CA ALA A 574 -4.13 23.73 -58.91
C ALA A 574 -2.66 24.16 -59.03
N GLU A 575 -2.22 25.16 -58.26
CA GLU A 575 -0.83 25.61 -58.27
C GLU A 575 0.12 24.60 -57.59
N LEU A 576 -0.33 23.87 -56.56
CA LEU A 576 0.42 22.79 -55.92
C LEU A 576 0.55 21.58 -56.86
N ASN A 577 -0.50 21.19 -57.60
CA ASN A 577 -0.41 20.16 -58.63
C ASN A 577 0.55 20.56 -59.77
N LYS A 578 0.55 21.84 -60.15
CA LYS A 578 1.47 22.40 -61.16
C LYS A 578 2.92 22.46 -60.67
N GLN A 579 3.14 22.69 -59.37
CA GLN A 579 4.45 22.52 -58.72
C GLN A 579 4.84 21.04 -58.59
N LEU A 580 3.89 20.14 -58.37
CA LEU A 580 4.09 18.68 -58.30
C LEU A 580 4.54 18.11 -59.65
N GLU A 581 3.91 18.50 -60.76
CA GLU A 581 4.35 18.14 -62.12
C GLU A 581 5.73 18.71 -62.49
N ALA A 582 6.08 19.87 -61.94
CA ALA A 582 7.39 20.50 -62.12
C ALA A 582 8.50 19.90 -61.24
N ASN A 583 8.15 19.10 -60.22
CA ASN A 583 9.11 18.60 -59.25
C ASN A 583 9.97 17.44 -59.80
N LYS A 584 11.22 17.75 -60.16
CA LYS A 584 12.20 16.77 -60.66
C LYS A 584 12.48 15.60 -59.70
N GLN A 585 12.27 15.77 -58.40
CA GLN A 585 12.46 14.69 -57.42
C GLN A 585 11.37 13.60 -57.54
N LEU A 586 10.13 13.95 -57.92
CA LEU A 586 9.06 12.97 -58.09
C LEU A 586 9.38 11.97 -59.22
N LYS A 587 9.92 12.47 -60.34
CA LYS A 587 10.39 11.62 -61.46
C LYS A 587 11.64 10.80 -61.12
N ALA A 588 12.46 11.24 -60.16
CA ALA A 588 13.57 10.44 -59.64
C ALA A 588 13.03 9.29 -58.76
N LEU A 589 12.16 9.60 -57.80
CA LEU A 589 11.53 8.63 -56.89
C LEU A 589 10.63 7.62 -57.61
N GLN A 590 9.96 8.00 -58.71
CA GLN A 590 9.23 7.05 -59.56
C GLN A 590 10.18 6.10 -60.30
N LYS A 591 11.37 6.56 -60.68
CA LYS A 591 12.39 5.74 -61.35
C LYS A 591 13.11 4.81 -60.37
N GLU A 592 13.29 5.27 -59.13
CA GLU A 592 13.82 4.51 -58.01
C GLU A 592 12.83 3.45 -57.52
N ASN A 593 11.53 3.78 -57.39
CA ASN A 593 10.49 2.77 -57.14
C ASN A 593 10.38 1.75 -58.28
N ALA A 594 10.49 2.16 -59.55
CA ALA A 594 10.53 1.21 -60.65
C ALA A 594 11.74 0.25 -60.55
N LEU A 595 12.91 0.76 -60.17
CA LEU A 595 14.13 -0.03 -59.95
C LEU A 595 14.00 -0.97 -58.73
N LEU A 596 13.39 -0.51 -57.64
CA LEU A 596 13.11 -1.32 -56.45
C LEU A 596 12.07 -2.42 -56.74
N THR A 597 11.03 -2.13 -57.53
CA THR A 597 10.06 -3.13 -57.98
C THR A 597 10.72 -4.17 -58.91
N GLU A 598 11.63 -3.75 -59.79
CA GLU A 598 12.44 -4.65 -60.62
C GLU A 598 13.35 -5.53 -59.74
N GLN A 599 14.01 -4.96 -58.72
CA GLN A 599 14.85 -5.70 -57.77
C GLN A 599 14.05 -6.67 -56.89
N LEU A 600 12.85 -6.28 -56.42
CA LEU A 600 11.94 -7.16 -55.71
C LEU A 600 11.44 -8.30 -56.60
N SER A 601 11.15 -8.03 -57.88
CA SER A 601 10.80 -9.06 -58.86
C SER A 601 11.97 -10.04 -59.12
N GLN A 602 13.21 -9.54 -59.19
CA GLN A 602 14.41 -10.37 -59.33
C GLN A 602 14.71 -11.18 -58.05
N LEU A 603 14.48 -10.61 -56.86
CA LEU A 603 14.59 -11.31 -55.58
C LEU A 603 13.51 -12.38 -55.44
N GLN A 604 12.26 -12.09 -55.84
CA GLN A 604 11.18 -13.08 -55.85
C GLN A 604 11.49 -14.20 -56.83
N GLN A 605 11.92 -13.90 -58.05
CA GLN A 605 12.34 -14.92 -59.02
C GLN A 605 13.57 -15.72 -58.56
N GLY A 606 14.45 -15.12 -57.74
CA GLY A 606 15.53 -15.81 -57.04
C GLY A 606 15.03 -16.71 -55.90
N LEU A 607 14.00 -16.27 -55.17
CA LEU A 607 13.34 -17.03 -54.10
C LEU A 607 12.61 -18.25 -54.69
N ASP A 608 11.79 -18.06 -55.73
CA ASP A 608 11.10 -19.13 -56.45
C ASP A 608 12.10 -20.15 -57.00
N LYS A 609 13.26 -19.70 -57.49
CA LYS A 609 14.34 -20.59 -57.96
C LYS A 609 15.01 -21.33 -56.81
N ALA A 610 15.26 -20.68 -55.68
CA ALA A 610 15.78 -21.31 -54.47
C ALA A 610 14.77 -22.30 -53.86
N GLU A 611 13.47 -22.06 -54.03
CA GLU A 611 12.38 -22.94 -53.60
C GLU A 611 12.27 -24.18 -54.52
N ILE A 612 12.46 -24.03 -55.84
CA ILE A 612 12.62 -25.16 -56.77
C ILE A 612 13.90 -25.96 -56.46
N GLU A 613 15.02 -25.29 -56.16
CA GLU A 613 16.25 -25.98 -55.72
C GLU A 613 16.03 -26.71 -54.37
N LYS A 614 15.31 -26.09 -53.43
CA LYS A 614 14.88 -26.70 -52.15
C LYS A 614 13.97 -27.91 -52.37
N GLU A 615 12.95 -27.83 -53.23
CA GLU A 615 12.12 -29.00 -53.59
C GLU A 615 12.95 -30.12 -54.22
N SER A 616 13.91 -29.78 -55.10
CA SER A 616 14.81 -30.77 -55.70
C SER A 616 15.73 -31.44 -54.67
N LEU A 617 16.22 -30.68 -53.69
CA LEU A 617 17.01 -31.17 -52.56
C LEU A 617 16.16 -31.98 -51.58
N THR A 618 14.92 -31.57 -51.29
CA THR A 618 13.96 -32.32 -50.47
C THR A 618 13.58 -33.63 -51.15
N LYS A 619 13.44 -33.65 -52.48
CA LYS A 619 13.22 -34.89 -53.24
C LYS A 619 14.44 -35.81 -53.19
N ALA A 620 15.64 -35.27 -53.42
CA ALA A 620 16.88 -36.04 -53.29
C ALA A 620 17.10 -36.56 -51.85
N LEU A 621 16.73 -35.79 -50.83
CA LEU A 621 16.68 -36.22 -49.42
C LEU A 621 15.68 -37.35 -49.22
N SER A 622 14.48 -37.28 -49.80
CA SER A 622 13.48 -38.35 -49.69
C SER A 622 13.93 -39.65 -50.35
N GLU A 623 14.61 -39.59 -51.50
CA GLU A 623 15.19 -40.75 -52.18
C GLU A 623 16.37 -41.35 -51.38
N LEU A 624 17.18 -40.50 -50.72
CA LEU A 624 18.24 -40.93 -49.79
C LEU A 624 17.69 -41.55 -48.49
N GLN A 625 16.60 -40.99 -47.96
CA GLN A 625 15.92 -41.45 -46.76
C GLN A 625 15.19 -42.79 -47.00
N GLN A 626 14.66 -42.99 -48.22
CA GLN A 626 14.08 -44.25 -48.66
C GLN A 626 15.15 -45.35 -48.84
N THR A 627 16.39 -45.01 -49.23
CA THR A 627 17.52 -45.96 -49.23
C THR A 627 18.12 -46.21 -47.84
N GLN A 628 17.94 -45.30 -46.88
CA GLN A 628 18.30 -45.54 -45.47
C GLN A 628 17.30 -46.45 -44.74
N LEU A 629 16.02 -46.44 -45.14
CA LEU A 629 14.97 -47.25 -44.51
C LEU A 629 15.16 -48.77 -44.67
N GLU A 630 15.82 -49.24 -45.75
CA GLU A 630 16.20 -50.67 -45.88
C GLU A 630 17.33 -51.10 -44.94
N TYR A 631 18.03 -50.16 -44.28
CA TYR A 631 19.10 -50.43 -43.30
C TYR A 631 18.72 -50.11 -41.85
N ALA A 632 17.53 -49.54 -41.60
CA ALA A 632 17.15 -48.95 -40.31
C ALA A 632 16.33 -49.86 -39.36
N GLY A 633 16.11 -51.13 -39.71
CA GLY A 633 15.35 -52.11 -38.91
C GLY A 633 15.99 -52.52 -37.56
N ILE A 634 16.92 -51.73 -37.03
CA ILE A 634 17.67 -51.97 -35.78
C ILE A 634 17.54 -50.77 -34.81
N LYS A 635 16.89 -49.65 -35.20
CA LYS A 635 16.99 -48.36 -34.47
C LYS A 635 15.76 -47.91 -33.67
N GLU A 636 14.78 -48.77 -33.38
CA GLU A 636 13.67 -48.41 -32.46
C GLU A 636 14.12 -48.21 -31.00
N MET A 637 15.31 -48.70 -30.63
CA MET A 637 15.85 -48.58 -29.26
C MET A 637 16.37 -47.18 -28.88
N SER A 638 16.34 -46.20 -29.81
CA SER A 638 17.10 -44.95 -29.69
C SER A 638 16.31 -43.72 -29.27
N ASN A 639 14.97 -43.73 -29.30
CA ASN A 639 14.17 -42.52 -29.06
C ASN A 639 13.96 -42.22 -27.57
N GLY A 640 13.77 -43.24 -26.72
CA GLY A 640 13.59 -43.04 -25.28
C GLY A 640 14.82 -42.42 -24.58
N ASN A 641 16.02 -42.70 -25.10
CA ASN A 641 17.26 -42.17 -24.53
C ASN A 641 17.49 -40.69 -24.85
N LEU A 642 16.93 -40.16 -25.95
CA LEU A 642 17.05 -38.73 -26.26
C LEU A 642 16.18 -37.90 -25.31
N GLN A 643 14.96 -38.37 -25.07
CA GLN A 643 13.97 -37.65 -24.26
C GLN A 643 14.32 -37.67 -22.77
N ASN A 644 14.93 -38.77 -22.28
CA ASN A 644 15.55 -38.78 -20.95
C ASN A 644 16.76 -37.84 -20.87
N ALA A 645 17.58 -37.73 -21.92
CA ALA A 645 18.74 -36.83 -21.92
C ALA A 645 18.32 -35.34 -21.95
N GLU A 646 17.21 -35.00 -22.60
CA GLU A 646 16.64 -33.65 -22.56
C GLU A 646 16.10 -33.31 -21.15
N LEU A 647 15.36 -34.22 -20.51
CA LEU A 647 14.91 -34.07 -19.13
C LEU A 647 16.06 -34.00 -18.12
N GLU A 648 17.13 -34.80 -18.29
CA GLU A 648 18.34 -34.72 -17.46
C GLU A 648 19.10 -33.40 -17.68
N LEU A 649 19.10 -32.84 -18.89
CA LEU A 649 19.71 -31.54 -19.18
C LEU A 649 18.93 -30.38 -18.54
N GLU A 650 17.60 -30.44 -18.60
CA GLU A 650 16.70 -29.45 -17.99
C GLU A 650 16.80 -29.49 -16.46
N LEU A 651 16.81 -30.69 -15.87
CA LEU A 651 17.05 -30.89 -14.44
C LEU A 651 18.44 -30.39 -14.01
N ALA A 652 19.48 -30.66 -14.81
CA ALA A 652 20.83 -30.16 -14.55
C ALA A 652 20.92 -28.63 -14.67
N SER A 653 20.20 -28.01 -15.62
CA SER A 653 20.11 -26.56 -15.74
C SER A 653 19.45 -25.94 -14.51
N LEU A 654 18.36 -26.54 -14.02
CA LEU A 654 17.68 -26.09 -12.79
C LEU A 654 18.60 -26.20 -11.56
N GLN A 655 19.32 -27.33 -11.43
CA GLN A 655 20.31 -27.53 -10.37
C GLN A 655 21.48 -26.53 -10.46
N ILE A 656 21.93 -26.17 -11.66
CA ILE A 656 22.97 -25.14 -11.85
C ILE A 656 22.45 -23.77 -11.43
N SER A 657 21.22 -23.39 -11.79
CA SER A 657 20.61 -22.13 -11.37
C SER A 657 20.42 -22.06 -9.85
N GLN A 658 19.95 -23.13 -9.23
CA GLN A 658 19.81 -23.23 -7.77
C GLN A 658 21.18 -23.16 -7.06
N LEU A 659 22.21 -23.82 -7.60
CA LEU A 659 23.58 -23.69 -7.11
C LEU A 659 24.17 -22.28 -7.33
N GLN A 660 23.74 -21.54 -8.36
CA GLN A 660 24.14 -20.15 -8.57
C GLN A 660 23.48 -19.23 -7.54
N GLU A 661 22.19 -19.38 -7.25
CA GLU A 661 21.53 -18.65 -6.15
C GLU A 661 22.14 -19.00 -4.78
N GLU A 662 22.41 -20.27 -4.50
CA GLU A 662 23.11 -20.66 -3.28
C GLU A 662 24.53 -20.08 -3.20
N LEU A 663 25.31 -20.10 -4.29
CA LEU A 663 26.65 -19.50 -4.32
C LEU A 663 26.62 -17.97 -4.18
N GLU A 664 25.63 -17.30 -4.76
CA GLU A 664 25.44 -15.86 -4.61
C GLU A 664 25.01 -15.51 -3.19
N TYR A 665 24.12 -16.30 -2.57
CA TYR A 665 23.78 -16.22 -1.15
C TYR A 665 25.00 -16.45 -0.24
N TYR A 666 25.79 -17.50 -0.47
CA TYR A 666 27.02 -17.75 0.29
C TYR A 666 28.08 -16.66 0.06
N TYR A 667 28.16 -16.07 -1.14
CA TYR A 667 29.06 -14.95 -1.42
C TYR A 667 28.63 -13.67 -0.69
N LEU A 668 27.33 -13.37 -0.65
CA LEU A 668 26.76 -12.26 0.12
C LEU A 668 26.95 -12.48 1.63
N ALA A 669 26.67 -13.69 2.14
CA ALA A 669 26.89 -14.05 3.55
C ALA A 669 28.38 -14.00 3.94
N LEU A 670 29.29 -14.41 3.03
CA LEU A 670 30.73 -14.27 3.22
C LEU A 670 31.15 -12.79 3.20
N GLN A 671 30.57 -11.97 2.32
CA GLN A 671 30.84 -10.53 2.25
C GLN A 671 30.32 -9.78 3.49
N GLU A 672 29.19 -10.21 4.07
CA GLU A 672 28.70 -9.72 5.37
C GLU A 672 29.57 -10.20 6.54
N SER A 673 30.07 -11.43 6.50
CA SER A 673 31.04 -11.98 7.45
C SER A 673 32.38 -11.24 7.40
N GLU A 674 32.91 -10.95 6.21
CA GLU A 674 34.14 -10.17 6.02
C GLU A 674 33.96 -8.70 6.45
N ARG A 675 32.79 -8.09 6.20
CA ARG A 675 32.43 -6.78 6.77
C ARG A 675 32.39 -6.80 8.30
N SER A 676 31.96 -7.91 8.89
CA SER A 676 31.91 -8.12 10.34
C SER A 676 33.31 -8.34 10.96
N LEU A 677 34.23 -8.96 10.22
CA LEU A 677 35.60 -9.25 10.66
C LEU A 677 36.57 -8.07 10.51
N GLN A 678 36.38 -7.18 9.53
CA GLN A 678 37.33 -6.07 9.26
C GLN A 678 37.11 -4.79 10.08
N LYS A 679 36.06 -4.70 10.90
CA LYS A 679 35.87 -3.60 11.85
C LYS A 679 35.45 -4.15 13.22
N GLY A 680 36.37 -4.10 14.19
CA GLY A 680 36.02 -4.30 15.59
C GLY A 680 34.90 -3.34 15.99
N LEU A 681 33.94 -3.83 16.79
CA LEU A 681 32.71 -3.13 17.13
C LEU A 681 32.99 -1.68 17.54
N PRO A 682 32.28 -0.75 16.90
CA PRO A 682 31.14 -0.14 17.57
C PRO A 682 29.84 -0.70 17.04
N HIS A 683 28.85 -0.85 17.93
CA HIS A 683 27.46 -0.90 17.51
C HIS A 683 27.12 0.41 16.78
N ASN A 684 27.13 0.37 15.45
CA ASN A 684 26.31 1.29 14.69
C ASN A 684 24.89 0.75 14.76
N THR A 685 24.05 1.47 15.52
CA THR A 685 22.59 1.34 15.51
C THR A 685 22.06 1.67 14.10
N MET A 686 22.10 0.68 13.21
CA MET A 686 21.11 0.55 12.14
C MET A 686 19.78 0.21 12.83
N SER A 687 18.70 0.91 12.47
CA SER A 687 17.39 0.85 13.15
C SER A 687 16.97 -0.57 13.50
N SER A 688 16.73 -0.80 14.80
CA SER A 688 16.52 -2.13 15.39
C SER A 688 15.20 -2.78 14.99
N ASN A 689 14.29 -2.01 14.39
CA ASN A 689 12.93 -2.44 14.11
C ASN A 689 12.57 -2.50 12.60
N LYS A 690 13.51 -2.96 11.76
CA LYS A 690 13.20 -3.21 10.34
C LYS A 690 12.17 -4.36 10.21
N ILE A 691 11.12 -4.12 9.42
CA ILE A 691 10.14 -5.13 9.04
C ILE A 691 10.82 -6.19 8.16
N GLN A 692 10.63 -7.47 8.49
CA GLN A 692 11.26 -8.60 7.82
C GLN A 692 10.21 -9.58 7.27
N THR A 693 10.25 -9.85 5.96
CA THR A 693 9.51 -10.95 5.33
C THR A 693 10.29 -12.27 5.42
N LYS A 694 9.60 -13.39 5.16
CA LYS A 694 10.15 -14.77 5.16
C LYS A 694 11.01 -15.04 6.40
N VAL A 695 10.49 -14.69 7.59
CA VAL A 695 11.32 -14.67 8.81
C VAL A 695 11.81 -16.07 9.19
N PHE A 696 11.04 -17.13 8.95
CA PHE A 696 11.40 -18.49 9.37
C PHE A 696 12.66 -19.02 8.67
N ASP A 697 12.92 -18.60 7.43
CA ASP A 697 14.11 -18.96 6.64
C ASP A 697 15.40 -18.30 7.16
N LYS A 698 15.28 -17.33 8.07
CA LYS A 698 16.41 -16.58 8.63
C LYS A 698 16.89 -17.14 9.97
N ALA A 699 16.25 -18.18 10.50
CA ALA A 699 16.82 -18.96 11.58
C ALA A 699 18.00 -19.77 11.02
N VAL A 700 19.11 -19.83 11.76
CA VAL A 700 20.31 -20.60 11.35
C VAL A 700 20.84 -21.41 12.53
N ALA A 701 21.50 -22.54 12.25
CA ALA A 701 22.25 -23.33 13.22
C ALA A 701 23.60 -23.72 12.62
N SER A 702 24.64 -23.85 13.45
CA SER A 702 26.00 -24.18 12.97
C SER A 702 26.14 -25.63 12.54
N GLU A 703 25.48 -26.55 13.26
CA GLU A 703 25.44 -27.98 12.92
C GLU A 703 24.17 -28.64 13.46
N LEU A 704 23.85 -29.81 12.89
CA LEU A 704 22.82 -30.74 13.34
C LEU A 704 23.49 -32.05 13.77
N SER A 705 23.00 -32.63 14.87
CA SER A 705 23.42 -33.96 15.34
C SER A 705 22.22 -34.81 15.73
N ILE A 706 22.29 -36.13 15.52
CA ILE A 706 21.26 -37.09 15.90
C ILE A 706 21.68 -37.80 17.19
N THR A 707 20.89 -37.64 18.24
CA THR A 707 21.23 -38.12 19.58
C THR A 707 20.51 -39.41 19.99
N GLY A 708 19.46 -39.81 19.27
CA GLY A 708 18.66 -41.00 19.58
C GLY A 708 17.46 -41.16 18.63
N LYS A 709 16.70 -42.25 18.83
CA LYS A 709 15.45 -42.55 18.11
C LYS A 709 14.58 -43.49 18.95
N TYR A 710 13.27 -43.46 18.74
CA TYR A 710 12.31 -44.38 19.35
C TYR A 710 11.31 -44.91 18.30
N VAL A 711 10.85 -46.16 18.45
CA VAL A 711 9.83 -46.78 17.57
C VAL A 711 8.99 -47.76 18.41
N GLU A 712 7.69 -47.54 18.48
CA GLU A 712 6.73 -48.44 19.12
C GLU A 712 5.36 -48.37 18.42
N GLY A 713 4.92 -49.49 17.83
CA GLY A 713 3.65 -49.53 17.09
C GLY A 713 3.63 -48.55 15.92
N ASP A 714 2.62 -47.68 15.90
CA ASP A 714 2.45 -46.62 14.89
C ASP A 714 3.14 -45.29 15.29
N TYR A 715 3.91 -45.27 16.37
CA TYR A 715 4.71 -44.12 16.82
C TYR A 715 6.19 -44.32 16.47
N GLN A 716 6.81 -43.31 15.87
CA GLN A 716 8.27 -43.23 15.73
C GLN A 716 8.77 -41.79 15.95
N ASP A 717 9.97 -41.66 16.50
CA ASP A 717 10.66 -40.38 16.65
C ASP A 717 12.16 -40.47 16.33
N ILE A 718 12.74 -39.30 16.05
CA ILE A 718 14.20 -39.11 15.96
C ILE A 718 14.60 -37.86 16.76
N HIS A 719 15.58 -38.02 17.65
CA HIS A 719 16.06 -36.97 18.53
C HIS A 719 17.18 -36.19 17.84
N LEU A 720 17.00 -34.88 17.73
CA LEU A 720 17.87 -33.93 17.05
C LEU A 720 18.41 -32.91 18.05
N THR A 721 19.69 -32.56 17.93
CA THR A 721 20.26 -31.39 18.60
C THR A 721 20.84 -30.48 17.54
N LEU A 722 20.27 -29.27 17.45
CA LEU A 722 20.77 -28.14 16.69
C LEU A 722 21.72 -27.34 17.59
N HIS A 723 22.90 -26.97 17.09
CA HIS A 723 23.89 -26.22 17.87
C HIS A 723 24.04 -24.78 17.35
N ASN A 724 24.32 -23.85 18.26
CA ASN A 724 24.44 -22.41 18.01
C ASN A 724 23.29 -21.86 17.15
N VAL A 725 22.05 -22.06 17.61
CA VAL A 725 20.86 -21.59 16.90
C VAL A 725 20.73 -20.08 17.09
N ILE A 726 20.68 -19.33 15.99
CA ILE A 726 20.45 -17.88 15.99
C ILE A 726 19.09 -17.64 15.36
N PHE A 727 18.20 -16.99 16.12
CA PHE A 727 16.87 -16.61 15.67
C PHE A 727 16.86 -15.18 15.09
N PRO A 728 15.92 -14.85 14.20
CA PRO A 728 15.85 -13.55 13.52
C PRO A 728 15.59 -12.35 14.44
N ASN A 729 15.09 -12.60 15.65
CA ASN A 729 14.92 -11.61 16.72
C ASN A 729 16.21 -11.36 17.52
N GLY A 730 17.35 -11.93 17.10
CA GLY A 730 18.64 -11.79 17.75
C GLY A 730 18.86 -12.74 18.95
N LYS A 731 17.88 -13.58 19.32
CA LYS A 731 18.09 -14.60 20.36
C LYS A 731 19.04 -15.67 19.83
N GLN A 732 20.17 -15.86 20.51
CA GLN A 732 21.11 -16.96 20.28
C GLN A 732 20.99 -18.00 21.39
N VAL A 733 20.94 -19.28 21.02
CA VAL A 733 20.79 -20.44 21.90
C VAL A 733 21.93 -21.43 21.62
N GLU A 734 22.68 -21.83 22.64
CA GLU A 734 23.84 -22.74 22.47
C GLU A 734 23.44 -24.10 21.89
N SER A 735 22.32 -24.67 22.35
CA SER A 735 21.76 -25.88 21.74
C SER A 735 20.23 -25.99 21.89
N VAL A 736 19.54 -26.27 20.79
CA VAL A 736 18.10 -26.56 20.76
C VAL A 736 17.92 -28.06 20.53
N LYS A 737 17.32 -28.74 21.51
CA LYS A 737 16.93 -30.14 21.40
C LYS A 737 15.50 -30.21 20.88
N ALA A 738 15.31 -30.93 19.79
CA ALA A 738 14.03 -31.18 19.15
C ALA A 738 13.86 -32.67 18.86
N LYS A 739 12.62 -33.11 18.69
CA LYS A 739 12.31 -34.40 18.07
C LYS A 739 11.51 -34.14 16.81
N LEU A 740 11.81 -34.85 15.72
CA LEU A 740 10.78 -35.10 14.71
C LEU A 740 9.99 -36.33 15.17
N VAL A 741 8.67 -36.25 15.08
CA VAL A 741 7.74 -37.32 15.47
C VAL A 741 6.87 -37.68 14.28
N ASP A 742 6.49 -38.94 14.19
CA ASP A 742 5.50 -39.45 13.24
C ASP A 742 4.55 -40.37 14.01
N VAL A 743 3.25 -40.07 13.90
CA VAL A 743 2.18 -40.79 14.60
C VAL A 743 1.15 -41.24 13.57
N ALA A 744 1.22 -42.50 13.16
CA ALA A 744 0.38 -43.09 12.13
C ALA A 744 0.39 -42.30 10.79
N GLY A 745 1.56 -41.78 10.38
CA GLY A 745 1.74 -40.96 9.17
C GLY A 745 1.61 -39.45 9.41
N ASN A 746 1.25 -39.02 10.62
CA ASN A 746 1.11 -37.61 10.99
C ASN A 746 2.43 -37.06 11.53
N ILE A 747 3.15 -36.33 10.68
CA ILE A 747 4.45 -35.75 11.00
C ILE A 747 4.30 -34.52 11.91
N GLY A 748 5.18 -34.39 12.90
CA GLY A 748 5.29 -33.22 13.76
C GLY A 748 6.70 -32.98 14.30
N ILE A 749 6.83 -31.91 15.07
CA ILE A 749 8.02 -31.54 15.83
C ILE A 749 7.68 -31.38 17.31
N GLU A 750 8.58 -31.80 18.20
CA GLU A 750 8.46 -31.64 19.65
C GLU A 750 9.70 -31.01 20.26
N PHE A 751 9.50 -30.06 21.16
CA PHE A 751 10.53 -29.50 22.04
C PHE A 751 10.21 -29.87 23.49
N ARG A 752 11.26 -30.01 24.31
CA ARG A 752 11.15 -30.32 25.76
C ARG A 752 11.86 -29.24 26.56
N ALA A 753 11.32 -28.90 27.73
CA ALA A 753 11.97 -27.97 28.65
C ALA A 753 13.34 -28.51 29.10
N GLN A 754 14.31 -27.61 29.30
CA GLN A 754 15.67 -27.94 29.76
C GLN A 754 15.99 -27.15 31.03
N GLU A 755 16.68 -27.77 32.00
CA GLU A 755 16.90 -27.24 33.35
C GLU A 755 17.52 -25.83 33.42
N ASN A 756 18.26 -25.40 32.39
CA ASN A 756 19.02 -24.15 32.38
C ASN A 756 18.52 -23.07 31.39
N GLU A 757 17.56 -23.36 30.51
CA GLU A 757 17.04 -22.36 29.56
C GLU A 757 15.58 -22.63 29.16
N ALA A 758 14.69 -21.67 29.44
CA ALA A 758 13.30 -21.71 29.02
C ALA A 758 13.17 -21.32 27.53
N LEU A 759 12.89 -22.32 26.69
CA LEU A 759 12.71 -22.14 25.24
C LEU A 759 11.29 -21.70 24.86
N PHE A 760 10.28 -22.12 25.64
CA PHE A 760 8.86 -21.88 25.44
C PHE A 760 8.14 -21.79 26.79
N ARG A 761 6.90 -21.27 26.83
CA ARG A 761 6.10 -21.20 28.06
C ARG A 761 5.47 -22.55 28.39
N GLU A 762 5.55 -22.93 29.66
CA GLU A 762 5.04 -24.20 30.18
C GLU A 762 3.53 -24.10 30.49
N PHE A 763 2.79 -25.17 30.19
CA PHE A 763 1.36 -25.28 30.47
C PHE A 763 1.04 -26.65 31.11
N GLU A 764 0.13 -26.68 32.08
CA GLU A 764 -0.24 -27.91 32.80
C GLU A 764 -0.82 -28.99 31.86
N ASP A 765 -1.57 -28.59 30.83
CA ASP A 765 -2.13 -29.50 29.84
C ASP A 765 -1.15 -29.86 28.70
N SER A 766 0.10 -29.39 28.75
CA SER A 766 1.19 -29.75 27.83
C SER A 766 2.41 -30.29 28.59
N SER A 767 2.17 -31.17 29.57
CA SER A 767 3.20 -31.83 30.37
C SER A 767 2.91 -33.33 30.52
N ASP A 768 3.93 -34.17 30.51
CA ASP A 768 3.83 -35.61 30.77
C ASP A 768 4.87 -36.07 31.83
N GLU A 769 5.09 -37.38 31.97
CA GLU A 769 6.06 -37.94 32.95
C GLU A 769 7.53 -37.53 32.69
N TYR A 770 7.84 -37.01 31.50
CA TYR A 770 9.14 -36.45 31.10
C TYR A 770 9.15 -34.92 31.16
N GLY A 771 8.12 -34.29 31.72
CA GLY A 771 8.01 -32.85 31.92
C GLY A 771 7.32 -32.08 30.77
N PRO A 772 7.38 -30.73 30.80
CA PRO A 772 6.71 -29.87 29.84
C PRO A 772 7.22 -30.04 28.40
N TYR A 773 6.30 -30.00 27.44
CA TYR A 773 6.58 -30.13 26.03
C TYR A 773 5.83 -29.10 25.17
N LEU A 774 6.43 -28.72 24.06
CA LEU A 774 5.79 -27.98 22.98
C LEU A 774 5.79 -28.87 21.74
N ARG A 775 4.63 -29.41 21.35
CA ARG A 775 4.47 -30.29 20.20
C ARG A 775 3.57 -29.65 19.15
N TYR A 776 4.00 -29.68 17.89
CA TYR A 776 3.28 -29.16 16.74
C TYR A 776 3.26 -30.18 15.61
N PHE A 777 2.07 -30.54 15.12
CA PHE A 777 1.88 -31.41 13.96
C PHE A 777 1.58 -30.62 12.68
N LEU A 778 1.99 -31.19 11.54
CA LEU A 778 1.59 -30.76 10.19
C LEU A 778 0.08 -30.95 9.99
N THR A 779 -0.38 -32.18 10.21
CA THR A 779 -1.78 -32.55 10.35
C THR A 779 -1.88 -33.29 11.67
N ALA A 780 -2.70 -32.82 12.61
CA ALA A 780 -2.83 -33.51 13.89
C ALA A 780 -3.72 -34.76 13.75
N PRO A 781 -3.32 -35.92 14.32
CA PRO A 781 -4.21 -37.07 14.49
C PRO A 781 -5.53 -36.66 15.18
N GLU A 782 -6.66 -37.28 14.85
CA GLU A 782 -7.98 -36.91 15.39
C GLU A 782 -8.00 -36.77 16.92
N ASN A 783 -7.33 -37.69 17.63
CA ASN A 783 -7.24 -37.69 19.09
C ASN A 783 -6.35 -36.58 19.68
N LEU A 784 -5.60 -35.85 18.85
CA LEU A 784 -4.71 -34.76 19.22
C LEU A 784 -5.10 -33.40 18.62
N GLN A 785 -6.11 -33.33 17.74
CA GLN A 785 -6.55 -32.06 17.11
C GLN A 785 -6.91 -30.98 18.14
N ALA A 786 -7.65 -31.32 19.19
CA ALA A 786 -8.01 -30.37 20.25
C ALA A 786 -6.78 -29.84 21.03
N GLN A 787 -5.72 -30.65 21.15
CA GLN A 787 -4.47 -30.22 21.79
C GLN A 787 -3.63 -29.36 20.84
N GLN A 788 -3.57 -29.73 19.56
CA GLN A 788 -2.93 -28.92 18.51
C GLN A 788 -3.58 -27.53 18.41
N GLN A 789 -4.91 -27.44 18.43
CA GLN A 789 -5.64 -26.19 18.40
C GLN A 789 -5.25 -25.28 19.57
N LYS A 790 -5.30 -25.78 20.81
CA LYS A 790 -4.84 -25.04 22.00
C LYS A 790 -3.39 -24.57 21.87
N THR A 791 -2.51 -25.39 21.31
CA THR A 791 -1.11 -25.00 21.08
C THR A 791 -1.05 -23.81 20.11
N VAL A 792 -1.71 -23.90 18.95
CA VAL A 792 -1.75 -22.84 17.94
C VAL A 792 -2.32 -21.52 18.49
N GLU A 793 -3.39 -21.59 19.29
CA GLU A 793 -4.03 -20.42 19.92
C GLU A 793 -3.13 -19.73 20.98
N ARG A 794 -2.19 -20.48 21.59
CA ARG A 794 -1.31 -19.96 22.65
C ARG A 794 0.06 -19.49 22.14
N LEU A 795 0.55 -20.04 21.03
CA LEU A 795 1.88 -19.74 20.46
C LEU A 795 2.13 -18.23 20.31
N ASN A 796 3.13 -17.71 21.04
CA ASN A 796 3.63 -16.35 20.81
C ASN A 796 4.59 -16.29 19.62
N ALA A 797 5.11 -15.11 19.30
CA ALA A 797 5.98 -14.95 18.15
C ALA A 797 7.33 -15.66 18.35
N SER A 798 7.92 -15.61 19.54
CA SER A 798 9.18 -16.33 19.85
C SER A 798 9.01 -17.85 19.72
N GLU A 799 7.89 -18.41 20.17
CA GLU A 799 7.59 -19.84 20.07
C GLU A 799 7.27 -20.25 18.63
N ARG A 800 6.65 -19.38 17.81
CA ARG A 800 6.51 -19.61 16.36
C ARG A 800 7.86 -19.56 15.64
N LEU A 801 8.73 -18.62 15.99
CA LEU A 801 10.10 -18.56 15.46
C LEU A 801 10.90 -19.81 15.85
N LEU A 802 10.73 -20.32 17.09
CA LEU A 802 11.29 -21.59 17.53
C LEU A 802 10.76 -22.76 16.68
N VAL A 803 9.45 -22.96 16.62
CA VAL A 803 8.86 -24.12 15.91
C VAL A 803 9.15 -24.07 14.41
N MET A 804 8.78 -22.99 13.74
CA MET A 804 8.84 -22.90 12.27
C MET A 804 10.27 -22.65 11.77
N GLY A 805 11.06 -21.86 12.50
CA GLY A 805 12.47 -21.65 12.20
C GLY A 805 13.28 -22.94 12.36
N CYS A 806 13.08 -23.70 13.45
CA CYS A 806 13.74 -25.00 13.59
C CYS A 806 13.25 -26.01 12.55
N ILE A 807 11.99 -26.00 12.11
CA ILE A 807 11.52 -26.85 10.99
C ILE A 807 12.36 -26.59 9.73
N ASN A 808 12.51 -25.32 9.30
CA ASN A 808 13.26 -24.99 8.09
C ASN A 808 14.76 -25.30 8.24
N VAL A 809 15.35 -24.96 9.39
CA VAL A 809 16.74 -25.33 9.71
C VAL A 809 16.96 -26.85 9.72
N ILE A 810 16.04 -27.64 10.27
CA ILE A 810 16.13 -29.11 10.29
C ILE A 810 16.02 -29.67 8.86
N ALA A 811 15.08 -29.17 8.05
CA ALA A 811 14.91 -29.60 6.66
C ALA A 811 16.15 -29.32 5.80
N GLN A 812 16.77 -28.15 5.98
CA GLN A 812 18.05 -27.79 5.35
C GLN A 812 19.20 -28.67 5.85
N GLN A 813 19.43 -28.72 7.17
CA GLN A 813 20.56 -29.42 7.77
C GLN A 813 20.51 -30.94 7.58
N LEU A 814 19.33 -31.55 7.49
CA LEU A 814 19.19 -32.98 7.20
C LEU A 814 19.66 -33.37 5.79
N GLN A 815 19.81 -32.44 4.84
CA GLN A 815 20.37 -32.73 3.52
C GLN A 815 21.89 -32.98 3.56
N ASN A 816 22.58 -32.54 4.62
CA ASN A 816 24.01 -32.72 4.76
C ASN A 816 24.39 -34.21 4.83
N THR A 817 25.54 -34.54 4.23
CA THR A 817 26.08 -35.91 4.19
C THR A 817 26.88 -36.28 5.44
N ASN A 818 27.40 -35.29 6.16
CA ASN A 818 28.29 -35.44 7.32
C ASN A 818 27.60 -35.05 8.64
N ILE A 819 26.43 -35.63 8.93
CA ILE A 819 25.71 -35.40 10.19
C ILE A 819 26.29 -36.31 11.28
N SER A 820 26.64 -35.75 12.44
CA SER A 820 27.14 -36.51 13.58
C SER A 820 25.99 -37.31 14.24
N THR A 821 26.17 -38.62 14.43
CA THR A 821 25.15 -39.48 15.04
C THR A 821 25.73 -40.28 16.22
N SER A 822 24.99 -40.33 17.33
CA SER A 822 25.26 -41.22 18.47
C SER A 822 24.33 -42.44 18.51
N THR A 823 23.71 -42.76 17.38
CA THR A 823 22.73 -43.84 17.19
C THR A 823 22.78 -44.30 15.75
N GLU A 824 22.63 -45.61 15.53
CA GLU A 824 22.53 -46.18 14.19
C GLU A 824 21.20 -45.78 13.53
N VAL A 825 21.26 -45.13 12.38
CA VAL A 825 20.10 -44.77 11.54
C VAL A 825 20.29 -45.41 10.17
N THR A 826 19.31 -46.21 9.72
CA THR A 826 19.42 -46.92 8.44
C THR A 826 19.21 -45.97 7.25
N SER A 827 19.70 -46.34 6.06
CA SER A 827 19.48 -45.54 4.84
C SER A 827 18.01 -45.31 4.50
N GLU A 828 17.13 -46.21 4.94
CA GLU A 828 15.67 -46.11 4.82
C GLU A 828 15.11 -45.05 5.78
N GLN A 829 15.47 -45.13 7.06
CA GLN A 829 15.08 -44.13 8.08
C GLN A 829 15.61 -42.73 7.72
N TRP A 830 16.82 -42.63 7.17
CA TRP A 830 17.36 -41.37 6.64
C TRP A 830 16.49 -40.78 5.52
N ARG A 831 16.01 -41.62 4.59
CA ARG A 831 15.13 -41.20 3.49
C ARG A 831 13.77 -40.74 4.02
N GLU A 832 13.22 -41.45 4.99
CA GLU A 832 11.93 -41.15 5.62
C GLU A 832 11.99 -39.83 6.41
N TRP A 833 12.95 -39.66 7.31
CA TRP A 833 13.08 -38.43 8.09
C TRP A 833 13.44 -37.20 7.26
N ARG A 834 14.23 -37.34 6.19
CA ARG A 834 14.44 -36.26 5.20
C ARG A 834 13.13 -35.86 4.51
N LYS A 835 12.33 -36.84 4.07
CA LYS A 835 11.02 -36.57 3.46
C LYS A 835 10.05 -35.91 4.44
N ALA A 836 10.02 -36.37 5.70
CA ALA A 836 9.22 -35.82 6.77
C ALA A 836 9.59 -34.35 7.07
N ALA A 837 10.88 -34.04 7.15
CA ALA A 837 11.36 -32.68 7.38
C ALA A 837 11.07 -31.72 6.21
N ILE A 838 11.26 -32.17 4.96
CA ILE A 838 10.86 -31.40 3.78
C ILE A 838 9.35 -31.16 3.77
N SER A 839 8.54 -32.18 4.09
CA SER A 839 7.08 -32.03 4.17
C SER A 839 6.65 -31.02 5.24
N LEU A 840 7.31 -31.00 6.41
CA LEU A 840 7.10 -29.99 7.44
C LEU A 840 7.47 -28.58 6.94
N SER A 841 8.63 -28.44 6.29
CA SER A 841 9.12 -27.14 5.82
C SER A 841 8.25 -26.55 4.71
N ASN A 842 7.86 -27.34 3.71
CA ASN A 842 6.93 -26.91 2.67
C ASN A 842 5.58 -26.46 3.25
N HIS A 843 5.16 -27.02 4.39
CA HIS A 843 3.91 -26.61 5.05
C HIS A 843 4.03 -25.25 5.76
N VAL A 844 5.22 -24.83 6.21
CA VAL A 844 5.43 -23.53 6.86
C VAL A 844 4.97 -22.37 5.97
N ASP A 845 5.15 -22.47 4.64
CA ASP A 845 4.69 -21.47 3.67
C ASP A 845 3.18 -21.52 3.40
N THR A 846 2.49 -22.61 3.76
CA THR A 846 1.03 -22.77 3.61
C THR A 846 0.24 -22.43 4.88
N LEU A 847 0.93 -21.98 5.94
CA LEU A 847 0.32 -21.62 7.21
C LEU A 847 -0.58 -20.38 7.08
N PRO A 848 -1.70 -20.32 7.82
CA PRO A 848 -2.56 -19.14 7.82
C PRO A 848 -1.82 -17.89 8.35
N ASN A 849 -2.23 -16.71 7.87
CA ASN A 849 -1.66 -15.44 8.30
C ASN A 849 -2.21 -14.98 9.66
N TRP A 850 -1.97 -15.73 10.74
CA TRP A 850 -2.39 -15.30 12.09
C TRP A 850 -1.38 -14.37 12.76
N LEU A 851 -1.91 -13.49 13.61
CA LEU A 851 -1.16 -12.53 14.42
C LEU A 851 -0.73 -13.18 15.75
N SER A 852 0.53 -12.99 16.12
CA SER A 852 1.10 -13.38 17.40
C SER A 852 2.14 -12.34 17.85
N PHE A 853 2.26 -12.14 19.15
CA PHE A 853 3.24 -11.25 19.77
C PHE A 853 3.64 -11.80 21.14
N ASP A 854 4.79 -11.39 21.67
CA ASP A 854 5.28 -11.90 22.96
C ASP A 854 4.71 -11.13 24.15
N SER A 855 4.53 -9.81 24.01
CA SER A 855 3.88 -8.95 25.00
C SER A 855 3.28 -7.69 24.34
N VAL A 856 2.30 -7.09 25.02
CA VAL A 856 1.77 -5.75 24.70
C VAL A 856 1.70 -4.91 25.97
N GLN A 857 2.19 -3.68 25.88
CA GLN A 857 2.36 -2.75 27.00
C GLN A 857 1.74 -1.39 26.66
N LEU A 858 1.33 -0.64 27.68
CA LEU A 858 0.84 0.73 27.55
C LEU A 858 2.01 1.69 27.70
N ARG A 859 2.34 2.45 26.65
CA ARG A 859 3.40 3.48 26.66
C ARG A 859 2.91 4.82 27.18
N GLU A 860 1.69 5.20 26.79
CA GLU A 860 1.06 6.47 27.13
C GLU A 860 -0.46 6.26 27.18
N GLU A 861 -1.12 6.87 28.16
CA GLU A 861 -2.55 7.14 28.14
C GLU A 861 -2.74 8.66 28.17
N PHE A 862 -3.68 9.15 27.37
CA PHE A 862 -4.03 10.57 27.35
C PHE A 862 -5.54 10.74 27.32
N ALA A 863 -6.06 11.62 28.16
CA ALA A 863 -7.47 11.99 28.21
C ALA A 863 -7.64 13.51 28.25
N ALA A 864 -8.44 14.04 27.33
CA ALA A 864 -8.79 15.45 27.22
C ALA A 864 -10.25 15.60 26.75
N ASP A 865 -10.79 16.82 26.84
CA ASP A 865 -12.15 17.12 26.42
C ASP A 865 -12.36 16.80 24.93
N GLY A 866 -13.17 15.77 24.64
CA GLY A 866 -13.46 15.27 23.30
C GLY A 866 -12.41 14.34 22.65
N TYR A 867 -11.29 14.01 23.31
CA TYR A 867 -10.24 13.12 22.77
C TYR A 867 -9.54 12.29 23.86
N GLU A 868 -9.49 10.97 23.64
CA GLU A 868 -8.76 10.01 24.48
C GLU A 868 -7.91 9.07 23.60
N HIS A 869 -6.75 8.60 24.09
CA HIS A 869 -6.05 7.49 23.43
C HIS A 869 -5.23 6.61 24.37
N LEU A 870 -5.06 5.35 23.96
CA LEU A 870 -4.10 4.38 24.52
C LEU A 870 -2.98 4.14 23.49
N TRP A 871 -1.73 4.44 23.85
CA TRP A 871 -0.56 4.13 23.02
C TRP A 871 -0.05 2.73 23.38
N LEU A 872 -0.28 1.78 22.49
CA LEU A 872 0.10 0.38 22.67
C LEU A 872 1.45 0.10 22.01
N VAL A 873 2.32 -0.61 22.74
CA VAL A 873 3.64 -1.07 22.28
C VAL A 873 3.68 -2.59 22.38
N PHE A 874 3.83 -3.24 21.25
CA PHE A 874 3.93 -4.69 21.15
C PHE A 874 5.38 -5.08 20.93
N ASN A 875 5.85 -6.11 21.62
CA ASN A 875 7.19 -6.65 21.44
C ASN A 875 7.13 -7.98 20.66
N ASN A 876 8.09 -8.13 19.75
CA ASN A 876 8.29 -9.31 18.90
C ASN A 876 6.99 -9.69 18.17
N VAL A 877 6.59 -8.93 17.14
CA VAL A 877 5.30 -9.12 16.44
C VAL A 877 5.50 -9.90 15.16
N LEU A 878 4.63 -10.89 14.95
CA LEU A 878 4.64 -11.80 13.81
C LEU A 878 3.23 -11.98 13.25
N LEU A 879 3.06 -11.68 11.96
CA LEU A 879 1.84 -11.94 11.19
C LEU A 879 2.21 -12.84 10.01
N GLY A 880 1.70 -14.08 9.99
CA GLY A 880 2.17 -15.07 9.02
C GLY A 880 3.68 -15.27 9.11
N ASN A 881 4.40 -14.98 8.02
CA ASN A 881 5.87 -15.00 7.94
C ASN A 881 6.52 -13.60 8.01
N VAL A 882 5.76 -12.54 8.32
CA VAL A 882 6.23 -11.15 8.42
C VAL A 882 6.43 -10.75 9.88
N TRP A 883 7.68 -10.41 10.20
CA TRP A 883 8.15 -10.10 11.55
C TRP A 883 8.57 -8.64 11.71
N ARG A 884 8.44 -8.12 12.94
CA ARG A 884 9.01 -6.84 13.39
C ARG A 884 9.34 -6.93 14.88
N ASN A 885 10.43 -6.30 15.32
CA ASN A 885 10.86 -6.33 16.71
C ASN A 885 9.87 -5.63 17.64
N THR A 886 9.27 -4.55 17.17
CA THR A 886 8.35 -3.70 17.91
C THR A 886 7.23 -3.25 16.96
N LEU A 887 6.01 -3.08 17.48
CA LEU A 887 4.93 -2.39 16.77
C LEU A 887 4.30 -1.39 17.73
N GLU A 888 4.11 -0.16 17.27
CA GLU A 888 3.43 0.86 18.05
C GLU A 888 2.27 1.46 17.27
N PHE A 889 1.14 1.65 17.96
CA PHE A 889 0.03 2.45 17.46
C PHE A 889 -0.77 3.04 18.62
N LYS A 890 -1.48 4.15 18.33
CA LYS A 890 -2.45 4.75 19.25
C LYS A 890 -3.83 4.24 18.90
N LEU A 891 -4.50 3.60 19.86
CA LEU A 891 -5.93 3.37 19.84
C LEU A 891 -6.60 4.65 20.32
N SER A 892 -7.16 5.43 19.40
CA SER A 892 -7.63 6.80 19.65
C SER A 892 -9.14 6.93 19.49
N ALA A 893 -9.79 7.59 20.45
CA ALA A 893 -11.21 7.88 20.48
C ALA A 893 -11.42 9.39 20.33
N ASN A 894 -12.17 9.78 19.30
CA ASN A 894 -12.59 11.15 19.06
C ASN A 894 -14.04 11.36 19.51
N LYS A 895 -14.47 12.62 19.68
CA LYS A 895 -15.82 13.00 20.10
C LYS A 895 -16.28 12.34 21.41
N VAL A 896 -15.34 12.15 22.34
CA VAL A 896 -15.61 11.50 23.62
C VAL A 896 -16.77 12.19 24.35
N GLY A 897 -17.74 11.40 24.82
CA GLY A 897 -18.96 11.87 25.48
C GLY A 897 -20.09 12.34 24.55
N MET A 898 -19.90 12.26 23.22
CA MET A 898 -20.87 12.73 22.21
C MET A 898 -21.35 11.61 21.27
N ALA A 899 -21.15 10.34 21.65
CA ALA A 899 -21.48 9.19 20.81
C ALA A 899 -22.99 8.91 20.75
N GLU A 900 -23.48 8.55 19.56
CA GLU A 900 -24.92 8.25 19.38
C GLU A 900 -25.30 6.81 19.80
N ASN A 901 -24.32 5.91 19.89
CA ASN A 901 -24.50 4.49 20.25
C ASN A 901 -24.61 4.21 21.76
N GLY A 902 -24.52 5.22 22.62
CA GLY A 902 -24.59 5.11 24.08
C GLY A 902 -23.28 4.73 24.78
N GLU A 903 -22.21 4.50 24.03
CA GLU A 903 -20.86 4.28 24.55
C GLU A 903 -20.14 5.62 24.77
N PHE A 904 -18.88 5.60 25.24
CA PHE A 904 -18.12 6.84 25.44
C PHE A 904 -17.63 7.48 24.13
N SER A 905 -17.50 6.72 23.03
CA SER A 905 -17.10 7.20 21.70
C SER A 905 -17.60 6.27 20.59
N ASP A 906 -18.08 6.84 19.49
CA ASP A 906 -18.41 6.13 18.24
C ASP A 906 -17.36 6.35 17.12
N ALA A 907 -16.27 7.07 17.44
CA ALA A 907 -15.27 7.52 16.48
C ALA A 907 -13.87 7.04 16.92
N ILE A 908 -13.67 5.72 16.90
CA ILE A 908 -12.43 5.05 17.31
C ILE A 908 -11.56 4.67 16.11
N TYR A 909 -10.27 4.99 16.19
CA TYR A 909 -9.27 4.84 15.13
C TYR A 909 -7.98 4.19 15.64
N ILE A 910 -7.35 3.38 14.80
CA ILE A 910 -5.95 2.98 14.95
C ILE A 910 -5.08 4.02 14.22
N GLU A 911 -4.19 4.68 14.96
CA GLU A 911 -3.24 5.69 14.46
C GLU A 911 -1.80 5.15 14.52
N PHE A 912 -1.15 5.02 13.37
CA PHE A 912 0.28 4.68 13.25
C PHE A 912 1.14 5.94 13.03
N ARG A 913 2.32 5.96 13.65
CA ARG A 913 3.32 7.03 13.54
C ARG A 913 4.72 6.46 13.38
N GLU A 914 5.63 7.28 12.85
CA GLU A 914 7.06 6.94 12.80
C GLU A 914 7.60 6.70 14.22
N LEU A 915 8.44 5.68 14.36
CA LEU A 915 8.96 5.23 15.65
C LEU A 915 10.14 6.10 16.10
N ASP A 916 10.44 6.11 17.40
CA ASP A 916 11.53 6.90 18.01
C ASP A 916 12.92 6.63 17.38
N ASP A 917 13.14 5.46 16.75
CA ASP A 917 14.37 5.10 16.04
C ASP A 917 14.37 5.48 14.53
N GLY A 918 13.33 6.18 14.07
CA GLY A 918 13.13 6.57 12.66
C GLY A 918 12.72 5.40 11.75
N SER A 919 12.24 4.28 12.32
CA SER A 919 11.70 3.18 11.52
C SER A 919 10.21 3.33 11.21
N ALA A 920 9.82 2.82 10.05
CA ALA A 920 8.44 2.81 9.60
C ALA A 920 7.59 1.81 10.41
N PRO A 921 6.41 2.19 10.91
CA PRO A 921 5.54 1.31 11.71
C PRO A 921 4.88 0.20 10.88
N ILE A 922 4.70 0.43 9.57
CA ILE A 922 4.06 -0.46 8.58
C ILE A 922 4.83 -0.37 7.25
N MET A 923 4.63 -1.30 6.30
CA MET A 923 5.33 -1.26 5.00
C MET A 923 4.85 -0.09 4.12
N THR A 924 3.59 0.30 4.28
CA THR A 924 2.93 1.42 3.58
C THR A 924 3.34 2.74 4.24
N TRP A 925 4.60 3.14 4.08
CA TRP A 925 5.19 4.32 4.71
C TRP A 925 6.26 4.98 3.81
N PRO A 926 6.40 6.32 3.79
CA PRO A 926 5.59 7.30 4.51
C PRO A 926 4.20 7.50 3.86
N PRO A 927 3.17 7.85 4.65
CA PRO A 927 1.85 8.19 4.14
C PRO A 927 1.80 9.58 3.49
N GLU A 928 0.76 9.82 2.69
CA GLU A 928 0.47 11.15 2.13
C GLU A 928 0.03 12.16 3.21
N THR A 929 -0.50 11.69 4.34
CA THR A 929 -0.99 12.50 5.45
C THR A 929 0.07 12.72 6.54
N ALA A 930 0.26 13.99 6.92
CA ALA A 930 1.14 14.39 8.02
C ALA A 930 0.49 15.49 8.87
N ASP A 931 0.90 15.60 10.13
CA ASP A 931 0.58 16.72 11.02
C ASP A 931 1.85 17.34 11.62
N GLU A 932 1.71 18.22 12.62
CA GLU A 932 2.83 18.91 13.27
C GLU A 932 3.82 17.97 14.00
N TYR A 933 3.44 16.71 14.22
CA TYR A 933 4.28 15.65 14.79
C TYR A 933 4.79 14.65 13.72
N GLY A 934 4.67 14.96 12.44
CA GLY A 934 5.18 14.16 11.33
C GLY A 934 4.12 13.33 10.58
N PRO A 935 4.54 12.35 9.77
CA PRO A 935 3.62 11.52 9.00
C PRO A 935 2.75 10.64 9.91
N LYS A 936 1.48 10.45 9.53
CA LYS A 936 0.54 9.60 10.28
C LYS A 936 -0.44 8.86 9.37
N VAL A 937 -0.89 7.70 9.84
CA VAL A 937 -1.96 6.91 9.20
C VAL A 937 -3.05 6.64 10.22
N ASN A 938 -4.28 7.05 9.94
CA ASN A 938 -5.43 6.83 10.83
C ASN A 938 -6.48 5.96 10.11
N VAL A 939 -6.79 4.80 10.68
CA VAL A 939 -7.79 3.86 10.17
C VAL A 939 -8.94 3.75 11.14
N ALA A 940 -10.16 4.03 10.68
CA ALA A 940 -11.38 3.88 11.49
C ALA A 940 -11.70 2.39 11.70
N ILE A 941 -11.93 1.98 12.95
CA ILE A 941 -12.16 0.57 13.29
C ILE A 941 -13.44 0.02 12.62
N ASN A 942 -14.44 0.88 12.41
CA ASN A 942 -15.74 0.60 11.79
C ASN A 942 -15.80 0.95 10.28
N ASN A 943 -14.68 1.22 9.62
CA ASN A 943 -14.64 1.47 8.17
C ASN A 943 -13.28 1.08 7.57
N LEU A 944 -13.16 -0.19 7.24
CA LEU A 944 -11.91 -0.77 6.73
C LEU A 944 -11.76 -0.67 5.20
N LYS A 945 -12.67 0.05 4.51
CA LYS A 945 -12.66 0.19 3.04
C LYS A 945 -11.45 0.96 2.50
N SER A 946 -10.87 1.84 3.30
CA SER A 946 -9.65 2.60 2.98
C SER A 946 -8.38 1.75 2.97
N LEU A 947 -8.43 0.49 3.43
CA LEU A 947 -7.27 -0.41 3.41
C LEU A 947 -6.95 -1.00 2.02
N ASN A 948 -7.70 -0.65 0.98
CA ASN A 948 -7.45 -1.16 -0.38
C ASN A 948 -6.19 -0.58 -1.03
N ASP A 949 -5.75 0.61 -0.61
CA ASP A 949 -4.54 1.27 -1.11
C ASP A 949 -3.27 0.88 -0.34
N PHE A 950 -3.39 -0.01 0.66
CA PHE A 950 -2.30 -0.47 1.52
C PHE A 950 -1.63 -1.73 0.95
N ALA A 951 -0.35 -1.91 1.27
CA ALA A 951 0.33 -3.18 1.03
C ALA A 951 -0.45 -4.33 1.72
N ASN A 952 -0.60 -5.49 1.03
CA ASN A 952 -1.43 -6.59 1.52
C ASN A 952 -1.07 -7.04 2.95
N HIS A 953 0.22 -7.09 3.29
CA HIS A 953 0.65 -7.44 4.66
C HIS A 953 0.17 -6.44 5.72
N ASP A 954 0.10 -5.15 5.41
CA ASP A 954 -0.41 -4.14 6.35
C ASP A 954 -1.94 -4.17 6.42
N LYS A 955 -2.63 -4.38 5.28
CA LYS A 955 -4.07 -4.63 5.25
C LYS A 955 -4.43 -5.82 6.15
N GLN A 956 -3.72 -6.94 6.03
CA GLN A 956 -3.91 -8.11 6.90
C GLN A 956 -3.57 -7.80 8.36
N LEU A 957 -2.48 -7.07 8.64
CA LEU A 957 -2.12 -6.66 10.00
C LEU A 957 -3.25 -5.87 10.66
N ILE A 958 -3.74 -4.83 9.97
CA ILE A 958 -4.76 -3.93 10.51
C ILE A 958 -6.09 -4.68 10.68
N LEU A 959 -6.46 -5.55 9.73
CA LEU A 959 -7.60 -6.45 9.88
C LEU A 959 -7.48 -7.36 11.11
N HIS A 960 -6.31 -7.94 11.35
CA HIS A 960 -6.07 -8.79 12.53
C HIS A 960 -6.05 -7.99 13.83
N LEU A 961 -5.46 -6.79 13.84
CA LEU A 961 -5.49 -5.89 15.01
C LEU A 961 -6.93 -5.50 15.35
N VAL A 962 -7.71 -5.04 14.37
CA VAL A 962 -9.12 -4.67 14.56
C VAL A 962 -9.96 -5.85 15.08
N LYS A 963 -9.86 -7.03 14.45
CA LYS A 963 -10.63 -8.21 14.86
C LYS A 963 -10.27 -8.74 16.25
N ASN A 964 -9.06 -8.46 16.75
CA ASN A 964 -8.56 -9.01 18.02
C ASN A 964 -8.32 -7.93 19.08
N VAL A 965 -8.71 -6.67 18.85
CA VAL A 965 -8.36 -5.54 19.74
C VAL A 965 -8.87 -5.71 21.17
N THR A 966 -10.05 -6.31 21.36
CA THR A 966 -10.57 -6.66 22.69
C THR A 966 -9.65 -7.66 23.41
N SER A 967 -9.29 -8.77 22.76
CA SER A 967 -8.34 -9.77 23.29
C SER A 967 -6.91 -9.21 23.48
N ILE A 968 -6.54 -8.19 22.71
CA ILE A 968 -5.27 -7.46 22.89
C ILE A 968 -5.33 -6.60 24.16
N LEU A 969 -6.44 -5.90 24.43
CA LEU A 969 -6.63 -5.12 25.65
C LEU A 969 -6.63 -6.02 26.89
N ASP A 970 -7.26 -7.20 26.82
CA ASP A 970 -7.22 -8.21 27.90
C ASP A 970 -5.77 -8.66 28.22
N LYS A 971 -4.90 -8.70 27.20
CA LYS A 971 -3.47 -9.06 27.30
C LYS A 971 -2.56 -7.88 27.68
N LEU A 972 -3.10 -6.68 27.88
CA LEU A 972 -2.33 -5.49 28.24
C LEU A 972 -1.82 -5.59 29.68
N ASP A 973 -0.50 -5.49 29.86
CA ASP A 973 0.21 -5.62 31.15
C ASP A 973 0.08 -4.34 32.00
N VAL A 974 -1.15 -4.01 32.40
CA VAL A 974 -1.54 -2.85 33.22
C VAL A 974 -2.74 -3.24 34.10
N ASP A 975 -2.75 -2.87 35.38
CA ASP A 975 -3.92 -3.01 36.25
C ASP A 975 -5.02 -2.01 35.86
N GLU A 976 -6.29 -2.46 35.78
CA GLU A 976 -7.42 -1.58 35.39
C GLU A 976 -7.60 -0.37 36.33
N SER A 977 -7.06 -0.40 37.55
CA SER A 977 -7.09 0.74 38.49
C SER A 977 -6.21 1.91 38.10
N ASP A 978 -5.23 1.66 37.22
CA ASP A 978 -4.20 2.64 36.86
C ASP A 978 -4.50 3.30 35.50
N MET A 979 -5.58 2.88 34.83
CA MET A 979 -6.10 3.49 33.60
C MET A 979 -7.21 4.50 33.92
N SER A 980 -7.27 5.60 33.16
CA SER A 980 -8.33 6.62 33.28
C SER A 980 -9.71 6.10 32.86
N ARG A 981 -9.73 5.14 31.93
CA ARG A 981 -10.91 4.40 31.47
C ARG A 981 -10.60 2.92 31.44
N SER A 982 -11.51 2.08 31.96
CA SER A 982 -11.26 0.63 32.09
C SER A 982 -11.09 -0.07 30.74
N LYS A 983 -10.37 -1.21 30.73
CA LYS A 983 -10.26 -2.06 29.53
C LYS A 983 -11.65 -2.54 29.11
N SER A 984 -12.50 -2.83 30.09
CA SER A 984 -13.90 -3.20 29.90
C SER A 984 -14.71 -2.15 29.12
N GLU A 985 -14.57 -0.86 29.41
CA GLU A 985 -15.24 0.23 28.66
C GLU A 985 -14.68 0.40 27.24
N TRP A 986 -13.36 0.33 27.06
CA TRP A 986 -12.74 0.35 25.72
C TRP A 986 -13.21 -0.83 24.86
N SER A 987 -13.24 -2.03 25.44
CA SER A 987 -13.73 -3.24 24.77
C SER A 987 -15.23 -3.16 24.44
N ALA A 988 -16.05 -2.58 25.32
CA ALA A 988 -17.49 -2.37 25.07
C ALA A 988 -17.71 -1.43 23.87
N ALA A 989 -17.10 -0.24 23.87
CA ALA A 989 -17.24 0.73 22.80
C ALA A 989 -16.82 0.17 21.42
N ILE A 990 -15.74 -0.61 21.38
CA ILE A 990 -15.27 -1.24 20.15
C ILE A 990 -16.18 -2.41 19.73
N ALA A 991 -16.63 -3.24 20.67
CA ALA A 991 -17.58 -4.32 20.38
C ALA A 991 -18.90 -3.77 19.82
N THR A 992 -19.44 -2.71 20.40
CA THR A 992 -20.63 -2.00 19.92
C THR A 992 -20.42 -1.44 18.51
N LEU A 993 -19.25 -0.85 18.22
CA LEU A 993 -18.93 -0.35 16.87
C LEU A 993 -18.82 -1.44 15.79
N LEU A 994 -18.26 -2.60 16.13
CA LEU A 994 -18.17 -3.75 15.22
C LEU A 994 -19.53 -4.48 15.09
N ALA A 995 -20.37 -4.45 16.14
CA ALA A 995 -21.73 -4.97 16.13
C ALA A 995 -22.69 -4.12 15.28
N ASP A 996 -22.55 -2.78 15.29
CA ASP A 996 -23.39 -1.88 14.47
C ASP A 996 -23.15 -2.05 12.96
N GLU A 997 -21.94 -2.46 12.56
CA GLU A 997 -21.63 -2.79 11.16
C GLU A 997 -22.31 -4.10 10.72
N SER A 998 -22.48 -5.06 11.64
CA SER A 998 -23.21 -6.32 11.39
C SER A 998 -24.74 -6.16 11.54
N ALA A 999 -25.22 -5.33 12.46
CA ALA A 999 -26.64 -5.02 12.62
C ALA A 999 -27.25 -4.23 11.44
N LYS A 1000 -26.43 -3.44 10.73
CA LYS A 1000 -26.82 -2.82 9.44
C LYS A 1000 -26.92 -3.82 8.29
N GLY A 1001 -26.40 -5.04 8.45
CA GLY A 1001 -26.63 -6.16 7.55
C GLY A 1001 -27.97 -6.89 7.81
N GLU A 1002 -28.48 -6.86 9.04
CA GLU A 1002 -29.64 -7.67 9.46
C GLU A 1002 -30.71 -6.86 10.23
N GLN A 1003 -31.46 -6.03 9.51
CA GLN A 1003 -32.82 -5.66 9.92
C GLN A 1003 -33.87 -6.08 8.88
N GLN A 1004 -34.10 -7.39 8.77
CA GLN A 1004 -35.47 -7.91 8.75
C GLN A 1004 -35.64 -9.33 9.34
N VAL A 1005 -35.70 -9.36 10.69
CA VAL A 1005 -36.59 -10.21 11.51
C VAL A 1005 -36.16 -11.69 11.75
N PRO A 1006 -36.39 -12.27 12.95
CA PRO A 1006 -35.62 -13.42 13.45
C PRO A 1006 -36.32 -14.79 13.36
N GLN A 1007 -35.64 -15.78 13.95
CA GLN A 1007 -35.78 -17.24 13.86
C GLN A 1007 -37.15 -17.88 14.21
N GLU A 1008 -37.27 -19.14 13.75
CA GLU A 1008 -38.18 -20.22 14.15
C GLU A 1008 -39.65 -20.21 13.66
N SER A 1009 -39.88 -20.84 12.50
CA SER A 1009 -40.64 -22.10 12.46
C SER A 1009 -40.36 -22.91 11.19
N VAL A 1010 -40.14 -24.22 11.35
CA VAL A 1010 -39.94 -25.18 10.27
C VAL A 1010 -41.28 -25.52 9.58
N GLN A 1011 -41.19 -25.87 8.28
CA GLN A 1011 -42.19 -26.52 7.41
C GLN A 1011 -43.28 -25.66 6.73
N GLU A 1012 -43.41 -25.92 5.42
CA GLU A 1012 -44.55 -25.67 4.53
C GLU A 1012 -44.98 -24.20 4.32
N GLU A 1013 -44.38 -23.54 3.32
CA GLU A 1013 -45.14 -23.27 2.09
C GLU A 1013 -44.20 -23.14 0.87
N LEU A 1014 -44.60 -23.81 -0.22
CA LEU A 1014 -43.96 -23.73 -1.54
C LEU A 1014 -44.43 -22.47 -2.28
N GLU A 1015 -43.71 -22.17 -3.38
CA GLU A 1015 -44.07 -21.30 -4.51
C GLU A 1015 -43.80 -19.78 -4.44
N ALA A 1016 -43.05 -19.33 -5.47
CA ALA A 1016 -42.89 -17.96 -5.98
C ALA A 1016 -41.96 -16.96 -5.25
N ALA A 1017 -40.66 -17.06 -5.52
CA ALA A 1017 -39.73 -15.93 -5.45
C ALA A 1017 -39.50 -15.32 -6.86
N PRO A 1018 -39.43 -13.98 -7.03
CA PRO A 1018 -39.00 -13.35 -8.28
C PRO A 1018 -37.47 -13.21 -8.35
N GLU A 1019 -36.92 -13.39 -9.55
CA GLU A 1019 -35.49 -13.45 -9.84
C GLU A 1019 -34.76 -12.10 -9.64
N VAL A 1020 -33.49 -12.16 -9.18
CA VAL A 1020 -32.54 -11.05 -9.23
C VAL A 1020 -31.43 -11.42 -10.22
N ASP A 1021 -31.37 -10.73 -11.36
CA ASP A 1021 -30.46 -11.03 -12.46
C ASP A 1021 -28.97 -10.80 -12.10
N ASN A 1022 -28.12 -11.81 -12.25
CA ASN A 1022 -26.65 -11.63 -12.23
C ASN A 1022 -26.18 -10.99 -13.54
N ILE A 1023 -25.82 -9.72 -13.50
CA ILE A 1023 -25.27 -9.00 -14.66
C ILE A 1023 -23.77 -9.33 -14.78
N LEU A 1024 -23.42 -10.13 -15.79
CA LEU A 1024 -22.04 -10.49 -16.14
C LEU A 1024 -21.59 -9.73 -17.39
N THR A 1025 -20.45 -9.03 -17.32
CA THR A 1025 -19.86 -8.36 -18.49
C THR A 1025 -18.77 -9.23 -19.10
N CYS A 1026 -18.80 -9.48 -20.41
CA CYS A 1026 -17.71 -10.21 -21.08
C CYS A 1026 -16.52 -9.28 -21.33
N ASP A 1027 -15.32 -9.69 -20.91
CA ASP A 1027 -14.09 -8.90 -21.05
C ASP A 1027 -13.14 -9.45 -22.13
N GLU A 1028 -13.11 -10.78 -22.31
CA GLU A 1028 -12.16 -11.46 -23.21
C GLU A 1028 -12.84 -12.58 -23.98
N VAL A 1029 -12.49 -12.71 -25.27
CA VAL A 1029 -12.99 -13.74 -26.19
C VAL A 1029 -11.81 -14.31 -26.96
N VAL A 1030 -11.58 -15.62 -26.86
CA VAL A 1030 -10.53 -16.32 -27.60
C VAL A 1030 -11.12 -17.50 -28.37
N SER A 1031 -10.82 -17.56 -29.67
CA SER A 1031 -11.28 -18.59 -30.60
C SER A 1031 -10.10 -19.09 -31.44
N LEU A 1032 -9.54 -20.25 -31.08
CA LEU A 1032 -8.30 -20.80 -31.66
C LEU A 1032 -8.45 -22.30 -31.95
N GLY A 1033 -9.06 -22.63 -33.09
CA GLY A 1033 -9.20 -24.02 -33.55
C GLY A 1033 -10.01 -24.86 -32.56
N SER A 1034 -9.39 -25.92 -32.02
CA SER A 1034 -9.99 -26.82 -31.01
C SER A 1034 -10.06 -26.23 -29.60
N TYR A 1035 -9.67 -24.97 -29.40
CA TYR A 1035 -9.69 -24.27 -28.12
C TYR A 1035 -10.53 -22.99 -28.20
N GLN A 1036 -11.40 -22.77 -27.20
CA GLN A 1036 -12.23 -21.57 -27.06
C GLN A 1036 -12.23 -21.13 -25.59
N HIS A 1037 -12.27 -19.84 -25.31
CA HIS A 1037 -12.70 -19.35 -23.99
C HIS A 1037 -13.42 -18.00 -24.06
N LEU A 1038 -14.24 -17.75 -23.05
CA LEU A 1038 -14.87 -16.46 -22.73
C LEU A 1038 -14.50 -16.11 -21.28
N VAL A 1039 -14.09 -14.86 -21.04
CA VAL A 1039 -13.92 -14.34 -19.67
C VAL A 1039 -15.04 -13.34 -19.40
N PHE A 1040 -15.72 -13.52 -18.27
CA PHE A 1040 -16.71 -12.62 -17.74
C PHE A 1040 -16.23 -12.02 -16.42
N THR A 1041 -16.56 -10.77 -16.16
CA THR A 1041 -16.44 -10.14 -14.85
C THR A 1041 -17.82 -9.96 -14.24
N GLN A 1042 -17.99 -10.35 -12.98
CA GLN A 1042 -19.23 -10.14 -12.24
C GLN A 1042 -19.32 -8.70 -11.70
N THR A 1043 -20.43 -8.03 -12.03
CA THR A 1043 -20.66 -6.64 -11.62
C THR A 1043 -20.78 -6.53 -10.09
N GLY A 1044 -19.85 -5.81 -9.45
CA GLY A 1044 -19.88 -5.49 -8.02
C GLY A 1044 -18.80 -6.15 -7.15
N ASN A 1045 -18.16 -7.23 -7.61
CA ASN A 1045 -17.04 -7.88 -6.90
C ASN A 1045 -15.77 -8.06 -7.74
N ASN A 1046 -15.80 -7.70 -9.03
CA ASN A 1046 -14.70 -7.86 -10.00
C ASN A 1046 -14.19 -9.32 -10.17
N THR A 1047 -14.97 -10.32 -9.78
CA THR A 1047 -14.58 -11.73 -9.94
C THR A 1047 -14.52 -12.11 -11.42
N LYS A 1048 -13.36 -12.60 -11.88
CA LYS A 1048 -13.17 -13.12 -13.23
C LYS A 1048 -13.57 -14.59 -13.31
N ILE A 1049 -14.51 -14.87 -14.19
CA ILE A 1049 -15.11 -16.18 -14.46
C ILE A 1049 -14.75 -16.55 -15.89
N LYS A 1050 -13.96 -17.60 -16.08
CA LYS A 1050 -13.52 -18.04 -17.41
C LYS A 1050 -14.27 -19.32 -17.81
N LEU A 1051 -15.16 -19.22 -18.79
CA LEU A 1051 -15.73 -20.38 -19.45
C LEU A 1051 -14.75 -20.85 -20.53
N ARG A 1052 -14.34 -22.11 -20.48
CA ARG A 1052 -13.30 -22.69 -21.35
C ARG A 1052 -13.81 -23.96 -22.02
N ALA A 1053 -13.54 -24.11 -23.31
CA ALA A 1053 -13.83 -25.32 -24.07
C ALA A 1053 -12.55 -25.81 -24.77
N GLU A 1054 -12.19 -27.06 -24.55
CA GLU A 1054 -11.01 -27.72 -25.09
C GLU A 1054 -11.43 -28.87 -26.01
N ASN A 1055 -10.52 -29.32 -26.88
CA ASN A 1055 -10.76 -30.46 -27.78
C ASN A 1055 -12.05 -30.33 -28.62
N VAL A 1056 -12.44 -29.10 -28.98
CA VAL A 1056 -13.67 -28.79 -29.70
C VAL A 1056 -13.67 -29.48 -31.07
N ASN A 1057 -14.61 -30.41 -31.27
CA ASN A 1057 -14.88 -31.05 -32.54
C ASN A 1057 -15.75 -30.13 -33.41
N PRO A 1058 -15.26 -29.67 -34.59
CA PRO A 1058 -15.97 -28.70 -35.41
C PRO A 1058 -17.22 -29.26 -36.10
N ASP A 1059 -17.35 -30.58 -36.25
CA ASP A 1059 -18.48 -31.23 -36.92
C ASP A 1059 -19.61 -31.61 -35.95
N THR A 1060 -19.28 -31.87 -34.68
CA THR A 1060 -20.24 -32.34 -33.66
C THR A 1060 -20.49 -31.37 -32.50
N PHE A 1061 -19.71 -30.28 -32.43
CA PHE A 1061 -19.68 -29.31 -31.31
C PHE A 1061 -19.41 -29.94 -29.93
N ASP A 1062 -18.88 -31.16 -29.91
CA ASP A 1062 -18.46 -31.83 -28.69
C ASP A 1062 -17.09 -31.30 -28.26
N ALA A 1063 -16.95 -30.95 -26.99
CA ALA A 1063 -15.76 -30.30 -26.42
C ALA A 1063 -15.66 -30.65 -24.94
N GLU A 1064 -14.48 -30.56 -24.32
CA GLU A 1064 -14.35 -30.63 -22.86
C GLU A 1064 -14.56 -29.22 -22.31
N VAL A 1065 -15.68 -28.98 -21.61
CA VAL A 1065 -16.11 -27.64 -21.19
C VAL A 1065 -15.97 -27.49 -19.69
N TYR A 1066 -15.44 -26.36 -19.26
CA TYR A 1066 -15.11 -26.10 -17.86
C TYR A 1066 -15.43 -24.66 -17.46
N LEU A 1067 -15.89 -24.49 -16.23
CA LEU A 1067 -15.91 -23.22 -15.52
C LEU A 1067 -14.60 -23.09 -14.73
N GLU A 1068 -13.71 -22.21 -15.18
CA GLU A 1068 -12.39 -21.95 -14.59
C GLU A 1068 -12.46 -20.63 -13.79
N LEU A 1069 -12.16 -20.71 -12.48
CA LEU A 1069 -12.17 -19.58 -11.56
C LEU A 1069 -10.74 -19.21 -11.16
N ARG A 1070 -10.40 -17.92 -11.27
CA ARG A 1070 -9.13 -17.32 -10.84
C ARG A 1070 -9.39 -15.90 -10.33
N ASP A 1071 -8.94 -15.57 -9.12
CA ASP A 1071 -9.09 -14.21 -8.59
C ASP A 1071 -7.86 -13.30 -8.83
N GLY A 1072 -6.74 -13.87 -9.29
CA GLY A 1072 -5.51 -13.14 -9.56
C GLY A 1072 -4.65 -12.87 -8.33
N THR A 1073 -4.91 -13.54 -7.20
CA THR A 1073 -4.12 -13.47 -5.97
C THR A 1073 -3.58 -14.85 -5.57
N ASN A 1074 -2.45 -14.86 -4.86
CA ASN A 1074 -1.84 -16.10 -4.34
C ASN A 1074 -2.55 -16.63 -3.07
N ASN A 1075 -3.66 -16.02 -2.63
CA ASN A 1075 -4.31 -16.31 -1.34
C ASN A 1075 -5.80 -16.65 -1.52
N VAL A 1076 -6.10 -17.75 -2.20
CA VAL A 1076 -7.46 -18.30 -2.25
C VAL A 1076 -7.50 -19.71 -1.68
N ILE A 1077 -8.20 -19.88 -0.56
CA ILE A 1077 -8.48 -21.19 0.02
C ILE A 1077 -9.75 -21.74 -0.64
N TYR A 1078 -9.58 -22.77 -1.47
CA TYR A 1078 -10.66 -23.67 -1.92
C TYR A 1078 -10.25 -25.14 -1.72
N ASN A 1079 -9.69 -25.45 -0.55
CA ASN A 1079 -9.19 -26.79 -0.20
C ASN A 1079 -10.30 -27.86 -0.08
N ASP A 1080 -11.57 -27.45 -0.06
CA ASP A 1080 -12.72 -28.34 0.11
C ASP A 1080 -13.37 -28.78 -1.23
N SER A 1081 -12.71 -28.56 -2.38
CA SER A 1081 -13.21 -28.92 -3.71
C SER A 1081 -12.30 -29.89 -4.45
N GLU A 1082 -12.86 -30.97 -5.00
CA GLU A 1082 -12.15 -31.93 -5.87
C GLU A 1082 -11.70 -31.32 -7.21
N PHE A 1083 -12.13 -30.10 -7.53
CA PHE A 1083 -11.83 -29.39 -8.78
C PHE A 1083 -10.67 -28.38 -8.65
N PHE A 1084 -9.97 -28.35 -7.52
CA PHE A 1084 -8.82 -27.48 -7.29
C PHE A 1084 -7.54 -27.97 -8.00
N GLY A 1085 -6.73 -27.05 -8.51
CA GLY A 1085 -5.39 -27.34 -9.02
C GLY A 1085 -4.59 -26.06 -9.27
N GLU A 1086 -3.33 -26.21 -9.67
CA GLU A 1086 -2.40 -25.09 -9.88
C GLU A 1086 -1.75 -25.18 -11.27
N ASP A 1087 -1.40 -24.04 -11.85
CA ASP A 1087 -0.56 -23.95 -13.06
C ASP A 1087 0.36 -22.72 -12.99
N ASP A 1088 1.12 -22.45 -14.06
CA ASP A 1088 2.09 -21.34 -14.16
C ASP A 1088 1.49 -19.94 -13.90
N PHE A 1089 0.16 -19.82 -13.83
CA PHE A 1089 -0.59 -18.59 -13.53
C PHE A 1089 -1.35 -18.67 -12.20
N GLY A 1090 -0.97 -19.58 -11.29
CA GLY A 1090 -1.46 -19.69 -9.92
C GLY A 1090 -2.62 -20.68 -9.71
N PRO A 1091 -3.20 -20.71 -8.51
CA PRO A 1091 -4.30 -21.62 -8.17
C PRO A 1091 -5.56 -21.32 -9.00
N ARG A 1092 -6.22 -22.39 -9.44
CA ARG A 1092 -7.45 -22.35 -10.24
C ARG A 1092 -8.41 -23.44 -9.75
N VAL A 1093 -9.71 -23.14 -9.76
CA VAL A 1093 -10.75 -24.17 -9.63
C VAL A 1093 -11.34 -24.40 -11.02
N LYS A 1094 -11.36 -25.66 -11.48
CA LYS A 1094 -11.77 -26.06 -12.85
C LYS A 1094 -12.92 -27.06 -12.79
N ILE A 1095 -14.16 -26.56 -12.67
CA ILE A 1095 -15.36 -27.39 -12.54
C ILE A 1095 -15.81 -27.84 -13.96
N PRO A 1096 -15.96 -29.15 -14.24
CA PRO A 1096 -16.52 -29.63 -15.49
C PRO A 1096 -17.97 -29.17 -15.68
N ALA A 1097 -18.33 -28.78 -16.90
CA ALA A 1097 -19.69 -28.42 -17.24
C ALA A 1097 -20.65 -29.59 -17.01
N GLU A 1098 -20.21 -30.83 -17.27
CA GLU A 1098 -20.98 -32.05 -17.00
C GLU A 1098 -21.36 -32.19 -15.52
N THR A 1099 -20.48 -31.78 -14.59
CA THR A 1099 -20.79 -31.78 -13.15
C THR A 1099 -21.87 -30.74 -12.84
N LEU A 1100 -21.77 -29.55 -13.43
CA LEU A 1100 -22.75 -28.47 -13.23
C LEU A 1100 -24.12 -28.84 -13.84
N GLU A 1101 -24.15 -29.40 -15.05
CA GLU A 1101 -25.37 -29.92 -15.70
C GLU A 1101 -25.98 -31.07 -14.88
N ALA A 1102 -25.16 -31.99 -14.35
CA ALA A 1102 -25.64 -33.07 -13.49
C ALA A 1102 -26.27 -32.55 -12.19
N LEU A 1103 -25.68 -31.54 -11.53
CA LEU A 1103 -26.25 -30.88 -10.35
C LEU A 1103 -27.56 -30.13 -10.67
N ILE A 1104 -27.65 -29.53 -11.87
CA ILE A 1104 -28.88 -28.89 -12.38
C ILE A 1104 -29.98 -29.92 -12.61
N LEU A 1105 -29.65 -31.06 -13.24
CA LEU A 1105 -30.58 -32.15 -13.57
C LEU A 1105 -31.02 -32.95 -12.34
N ALA A 1106 -30.12 -33.19 -11.37
CA ALA A 1106 -30.42 -33.82 -10.09
C ALA A 1106 -31.22 -32.90 -9.15
N ASN A 1107 -31.23 -31.59 -9.45
CA ASN A 1107 -31.82 -30.53 -8.62
C ASN A 1107 -31.12 -30.36 -7.25
N GLU A 1108 -29.89 -30.86 -7.12
CA GLU A 1108 -29.03 -30.81 -5.92
C GLU A 1108 -28.23 -29.50 -5.87
N GLN A 1109 -28.90 -28.37 -6.09
CA GLN A 1109 -28.29 -27.04 -6.27
C GLN A 1109 -27.63 -26.48 -4.99
N GLU A 1110 -27.76 -27.18 -3.86
CA GLU A 1110 -27.04 -26.88 -2.61
C GLU A 1110 -25.52 -27.19 -2.70
N GLN A 1111 -25.10 -28.04 -3.64
CA GLN A 1111 -23.69 -28.21 -3.97
C GLN A 1111 -23.25 -27.16 -5.01
N PHE A 1112 -22.34 -26.27 -4.62
CA PHE A 1112 -21.86 -25.12 -5.42
C PHE A 1112 -22.97 -24.18 -5.96
N PRO A 1113 -23.89 -23.68 -5.11
CA PRO A 1113 -25.05 -22.88 -5.55
C PRO A 1113 -24.67 -21.67 -6.41
N TRP A 1114 -23.59 -20.97 -6.05
CA TRP A 1114 -23.08 -19.83 -6.82
C TRP A 1114 -22.60 -20.23 -8.23
N ALA A 1115 -21.81 -21.31 -8.35
CA ALA A 1115 -21.27 -21.76 -9.64
C ALA A 1115 -22.38 -22.29 -10.57
N VAL A 1116 -23.37 -23.01 -10.02
CA VAL A 1116 -24.56 -23.46 -10.75
C VAL A 1116 -25.38 -22.27 -11.26
N THR A 1117 -25.53 -21.23 -10.44
CA THR A 1117 -26.29 -20.01 -10.82
C THR A 1117 -25.56 -19.26 -11.93
N VAL A 1118 -24.26 -18.98 -11.74
CA VAL A 1118 -23.40 -18.34 -12.75
C VAL A 1118 -23.42 -19.10 -14.07
N TYR A 1119 -23.32 -20.43 -14.04
CA TYR A 1119 -23.35 -21.26 -15.26
C TYR A 1119 -24.69 -21.18 -16.01
N LYS A 1120 -25.83 -21.12 -15.31
CA LYS A 1120 -27.16 -20.87 -15.92
C LYS A 1120 -27.27 -19.49 -16.58
N ASP A 1121 -26.61 -18.49 -16.01
CA ASP A 1121 -26.68 -17.10 -16.49
C ASP A 1121 -25.72 -16.82 -17.67
N ILE A 1122 -24.64 -17.60 -17.83
CA ILE A 1122 -23.65 -17.43 -18.89
C ILE A 1122 -24.24 -17.49 -20.32
N PRO A 1123 -25.13 -18.42 -20.71
CA PRO A 1123 -25.77 -18.41 -22.04
C PRO A 1123 -26.50 -17.10 -22.35
N LYS A 1124 -27.30 -16.60 -21.40
CA LYS A 1124 -28.05 -15.34 -21.51
C LYS A 1124 -27.11 -14.15 -21.68
N ASN A 1125 -26.06 -14.07 -20.86
CA ASN A 1125 -25.06 -13.01 -20.93
C ASN A 1125 -24.19 -13.11 -22.23
N THR A 1126 -23.90 -14.31 -22.72
CA THR A 1126 -23.16 -14.53 -23.99
C THR A 1126 -23.94 -14.03 -25.21
N GLU A 1127 -25.26 -14.27 -25.26
CA GLU A 1127 -26.10 -13.75 -26.35
C GLU A 1127 -26.21 -12.22 -26.32
N GLN A 1128 -26.33 -11.64 -25.11
CA GLN A 1128 -26.48 -10.20 -24.90
C GLN A 1128 -25.18 -9.40 -25.04
N ALA A 1129 -24.01 -10.03 -24.90
CA ALA A 1129 -22.72 -9.38 -25.03
C ALA A 1129 -22.50 -8.77 -26.43
N THR A 1130 -22.17 -7.48 -26.49
CA THR A 1130 -21.96 -6.73 -27.74
C THR A 1130 -20.55 -6.87 -28.32
N ASN A 1131 -19.61 -7.42 -27.55
CA ASN A 1131 -18.21 -7.60 -27.90
C ASN A 1131 -17.86 -9.02 -28.36
N ILE A 1132 -18.82 -9.94 -28.42
CA ILE A 1132 -18.65 -11.30 -28.95
C ILE A 1132 -19.17 -11.34 -30.39
N ASP A 1133 -18.38 -11.88 -31.33
CA ASP A 1133 -18.80 -12.08 -32.71
C ASP A 1133 -19.97 -13.08 -32.83
N GLU A 1134 -20.91 -12.84 -33.74
CA GLU A 1134 -22.12 -13.66 -33.89
C GLU A 1134 -21.82 -15.13 -34.27
N LEU A 1135 -20.73 -15.43 -34.98
CA LEU A 1135 -20.31 -16.82 -35.23
C LEU A 1135 -19.77 -17.48 -33.96
N VAL A 1136 -19.07 -16.72 -33.10
CA VAL A 1136 -18.56 -17.21 -31.81
C VAL A 1136 -19.71 -17.42 -30.82
N LYS A 1137 -20.72 -16.54 -30.79
CA LYS A 1137 -21.98 -16.77 -30.04
C LYS A 1137 -22.68 -18.06 -30.49
N LEU A 1138 -22.82 -18.26 -31.81
CA LEU A 1138 -23.47 -19.46 -32.36
C LEU A 1138 -22.68 -20.73 -32.02
N LEU A 1139 -21.34 -20.67 -32.04
CA LEU A 1139 -20.46 -21.77 -31.64
C LEU A 1139 -20.64 -22.14 -30.16
N TRP A 1140 -20.56 -21.15 -29.26
CA TRP A 1140 -20.75 -21.38 -27.82
C TRP A 1140 -22.15 -21.88 -27.48
N LYS A 1141 -23.19 -21.35 -28.15
CA LYS A 1141 -24.56 -21.85 -28.03
C LYS A 1141 -24.67 -23.33 -28.41
N ASN A 1142 -24.02 -23.75 -29.50
CA ASN A 1142 -24.02 -25.15 -29.92
C ASN A 1142 -23.23 -26.04 -28.95
N ILE A 1143 -22.06 -25.59 -28.45
CA ILE A 1143 -21.25 -26.32 -27.47
C ILE A 1143 -22.01 -26.53 -26.16
N LEU A 1144 -22.65 -25.49 -25.62
CA LEU A 1144 -23.40 -25.57 -24.35
C LEU A 1144 -24.70 -26.39 -24.52
N ASN A 1145 -25.46 -26.19 -25.61
CA ASN A 1145 -26.60 -27.05 -25.92
C ASN A 1145 -26.16 -28.52 -25.99
N ARG A 1146 -25.01 -28.82 -26.60
CA ARG A 1146 -24.49 -30.18 -26.73
C ARG A 1146 -24.06 -30.80 -25.40
N LYS A 1147 -23.79 -29.98 -24.37
CA LYS A 1147 -23.59 -30.44 -22.98
C LYS A 1147 -24.90 -30.76 -22.30
N SER A 1148 -25.92 -29.91 -22.43
CA SER A 1148 -27.27 -30.19 -21.90
C SER A 1148 -27.98 -31.38 -22.56
N GLU A 1149 -27.52 -31.84 -23.73
CA GLU A 1149 -28.04 -33.02 -24.45
C GLU A 1149 -27.41 -34.38 -24.03
N LYS A 1150 -26.32 -34.37 -23.23
CA LYS A 1150 -25.51 -35.55 -22.90
C LYS A 1150 -25.79 -36.09 -21.50
#